data_AF-A0A1G0ZJ97-F1
#
_entry.id   AF-A0A1G0ZJ97-F1
#
_cell.length_a   1.000
_cell.length_b   1.000
_cell.length_c   1.000
_cell.angle_alpha   90.00
_cell.angle_beta   90.00
_cell.angle_gamma   90.00
#
_symmetry.space_group_name_H-M   'P 1'
#
loop_
_entity.id
_entity.type
_entity.pdbx_description
1 polymer ?
#
loop_
_entity_poly.entity_id
_entity_poly.type
_entity_poly.pdbx_seq_one_letter_code
_entity_poly.pdbx_strand_id
1 'polypeptide(L)'
;MLSLEKGNREMHINVVRVLMACCVLFCAEIASRGAEPTAVPAHDAGTIDKKIYVCYRSFWPELKMTARFKEMGVNTRCFFAANAINSIGFEYCKYPLIWKGIKNYDFAAYDKQVDDLLSANPEAKFLCMIDLNTPYWLTRKFAMDSFADISHAASDKSWIKITTEWMLDFIAYSEKKYGDKIEAYILSGGGTSEWYEYDRGRSSRVKNEAWRAWCKKNGFLLGEDVPSESVLRKAAHENVIYDPATEMEKIQYWTFHNWVIADAVLQFAKAARPKIGKEKELGVFFGYYMVSDSKLVSFGHLDYERVFASPDIDFVISPGTYNDRMIGGGSGSQMVEGTALRYGKRYLHEIDHRTHVVDGKGNKWLSQAEDDAGHKREAAFALINHTSLWWFDMWGGWYQKPETQAVIKRLKEVSDVYVTDKSPSVAETLLIADPQSAMYVNEKMPHASEMARKFRETLCRTGAPFDVYSFNDIPVVDLSRYKVVCLPGTFLITPERAEILKKYILTRGRTVVWVYAPGISDGKTLDTARIKQWTGSDYKTPGPVTVLMDGWTSVYAYEYKTITPAEMKKIICKAGVHAYVDGNDPVYANERLLAIHTKDGGEKKVRLPRVCKKVVEVIKGTTVAENVAEFTYQFATPDTALFELVR
;
A
#
# COMPACT_ATOMS: atom_id res chain seq x y z
N MET A 1 70.12 -11.93 12.23
CA MET A 1 69.02 -11.14 12.83
C MET A 1 68.23 -10.30 11.81
N LEU A 2 68.83 -9.78 10.74
CA LEU A 2 68.14 -8.94 9.74
C LEU A 2 67.20 -9.66 8.75
N SER A 3 67.20 -10.99 8.65
CA SER A 3 66.24 -11.73 7.79
C SER A 3 64.96 -12.17 8.50
N LEU A 4 64.97 -12.23 9.85
CA LEU A 4 63.80 -12.61 10.66
C LEU A 4 62.83 -11.43 10.85
N GLU A 5 63.33 -10.19 10.88
CA GLU A 5 62.48 -8.99 10.99
C GLU A 5 61.72 -8.65 9.69
N LYS A 6 62.29 -8.95 8.52
CA LYS A 6 61.59 -8.74 7.22
C LYS A 6 60.42 -9.71 7.04
N GLY A 7 60.61 -10.99 7.40
CA GLY A 7 59.54 -12.00 7.31
C GLY A 7 58.35 -11.70 8.22
N ASN A 8 58.60 -11.19 9.44
CA ASN A 8 57.53 -10.83 10.37
C ASN A 8 56.75 -9.56 9.94
N ARG A 9 57.40 -8.60 9.27
CA ARG A 9 56.73 -7.39 8.76
C ARG A 9 55.86 -7.68 7.54
N GLU A 10 56.31 -8.53 6.61
CA GLU A 10 55.51 -8.94 5.46
C GLU A 10 54.32 -9.81 5.86
N MET A 11 54.49 -10.69 6.86
CA MET A 11 53.40 -11.50 7.40
C MET A 11 52.33 -10.64 8.10
N HIS A 12 52.73 -9.63 8.88
CA HIS A 12 51.78 -8.69 9.51
C HIS A 12 51.02 -7.84 8.48
N ILE A 13 51.68 -7.37 7.42
CA ILE A 13 51.04 -6.57 6.37
C ILE A 13 50.06 -7.43 5.56
N ASN A 14 50.38 -8.70 5.29
CA ASN A 14 49.48 -9.63 4.61
C ASN A 14 48.28 -10.01 5.48
N VAL A 15 48.46 -10.23 6.78
CA VAL A 15 47.35 -10.52 7.72
C VAL A 15 46.42 -9.31 7.85
N VAL A 16 46.95 -8.09 7.91
CA VAL A 16 46.13 -6.86 7.97
C VAL A 16 45.39 -6.61 6.64
N ARG A 17 46.01 -6.90 5.49
CA ARG A 17 45.33 -6.82 4.18
C ARG A 17 44.24 -7.87 4.00
N VAL A 18 44.46 -9.09 4.48
CA VAL A 18 43.43 -10.15 4.47
C VAL A 18 42.29 -9.81 5.44
N LEU A 19 42.57 -9.28 6.63
CA LEU A 19 41.55 -8.81 7.57
C LEU A 19 40.76 -7.61 7.04
N MET A 20 41.41 -6.64 6.37
CA MET A 20 40.71 -5.54 5.70
C MET A 20 39.89 -6.01 4.51
N ALA A 21 40.40 -6.92 3.68
CA ALA A 21 39.65 -7.49 2.56
C ALA A 21 38.45 -8.33 3.07
N CYS A 22 38.61 -9.09 4.15
CA CYS A 22 37.52 -9.80 4.81
C CYS A 22 36.52 -8.84 5.45
N CYS A 23 36.94 -7.74 6.09
CA CYS A 23 36.01 -6.72 6.61
C CYS A 23 35.26 -5.97 5.50
N VAL A 24 35.90 -5.66 4.36
CA VAL A 24 35.26 -5.02 3.20
C VAL A 24 34.28 -5.98 2.52
N LEU A 25 34.63 -7.28 2.40
CA LEU A 25 33.72 -8.32 1.93
C LEU A 25 32.56 -8.57 2.90
N PHE A 26 32.79 -8.51 4.22
CA PHE A 26 31.74 -8.68 5.24
C PHE A 26 30.81 -7.46 5.32
N CYS A 27 31.33 -6.23 5.15
CA CYS A 27 30.51 -5.02 5.05
C CYS A 27 29.73 -4.96 3.74
N ALA A 28 30.31 -5.40 2.62
CA ALA A 28 29.61 -5.55 1.36
C ALA A 28 28.55 -6.67 1.41
N GLU A 29 28.80 -7.77 2.12
CA GLU A 29 27.81 -8.84 2.35
C GLU A 29 26.68 -8.42 3.29
N ILE A 30 26.91 -7.55 4.27
CA ILE A 30 25.84 -7.02 5.13
C ILE A 30 24.99 -6.00 4.35
N ALA A 31 25.60 -5.20 3.48
CA ALA A 31 24.88 -4.31 2.56
C ALA A 31 24.14 -5.06 1.43
N SER A 32 24.63 -6.24 1.02
CA SER A 32 24.05 -7.04 -0.05
C SER A 32 23.07 -8.13 0.43
N ARG A 33 22.84 -8.28 1.74
CA ARG A 33 21.94 -9.30 2.32
C ARG A 33 20.52 -8.79 2.61
N GLY A 34 20.14 -7.70 1.95
CA GLY A 34 18.77 -7.45 1.48
C GLY A 34 18.65 -7.77 -0.01
N ALA A 35 19.28 -8.86 -0.49
CA ALA A 35 19.35 -9.22 -1.90
C ALA A 35 17.95 -9.10 -2.52
N GLU A 36 17.80 -8.07 -3.36
CA GLU A 36 16.65 -7.92 -4.23
C GLU A 36 16.44 -9.26 -4.95
N PRO A 37 15.21 -9.77 -5.04
CA PRO A 37 14.93 -10.86 -5.96
C PRO A 37 15.48 -10.46 -7.33
N THR A 38 16.28 -11.34 -7.92
CA THR A 38 16.86 -11.27 -9.27
C THR A 38 16.11 -10.29 -10.15
N ALA A 39 16.77 -9.22 -10.62
CA ALA A 39 16.18 -8.08 -11.34
C ALA A 39 14.94 -8.47 -12.14
N VAL A 40 13.77 -8.38 -11.49
CA VAL A 40 12.48 -8.62 -12.14
C VAL A 40 12.30 -7.42 -13.07
N PRO A 41 12.06 -7.62 -14.38
CA PRO A 41 11.78 -6.52 -15.29
C PRO A 41 10.68 -5.64 -14.71
N ALA A 42 10.86 -4.33 -14.73
CA ALA A 42 9.83 -3.42 -14.25
C ALA A 42 8.58 -3.56 -15.14
N HIS A 43 7.45 -3.87 -14.51
CA HIS A 43 6.16 -3.89 -15.17
C HIS A 43 5.49 -2.52 -15.09
N ASP A 44 4.75 -2.18 -16.14
CA ASP A 44 3.72 -1.14 -16.13
C ASP A 44 2.33 -1.75 -16.31
N ALA A 45 1.29 -0.93 -16.17
CA ALA A 45 -0.09 -1.39 -16.26
C ALA A 45 -0.44 -1.99 -17.63
N GLY A 46 0.22 -1.57 -18.71
CA GLY A 46 0.03 -2.14 -20.04
C GLY A 46 0.67 -3.51 -20.23
N THR A 47 1.70 -3.84 -19.44
CA THR A 47 2.39 -5.14 -19.47
C THR A 47 1.72 -6.23 -18.63
N ILE A 48 0.80 -5.89 -17.73
CA ILE A 48 0.11 -6.87 -16.90
C ILE A 48 -1.11 -7.42 -17.65
N ASP A 49 -1.00 -8.65 -18.15
CA ASP A 49 -2.12 -9.37 -18.74
C ASP A 49 -2.80 -10.27 -17.69
N LYS A 50 -3.60 -9.65 -16.82
CA LYS A 50 -4.35 -10.38 -15.79
C LYS A 50 -5.80 -9.88 -15.74
N LYS A 51 -6.72 -10.72 -15.25
CA LYS A 51 -8.18 -10.47 -15.22
C LYS A 51 -8.62 -9.40 -14.21
N ILE A 52 -9.09 -8.22 -14.64
CA ILE A 52 -9.57 -7.18 -13.72
C ILE A 52 -10.90 -7.63 -13.10
N TYR A 53 -10.95 -7.69 -11.76
CA TYR A 53 -12.16 -8.05 -11.05
C TYR A 53 -12.98 -6.80 -10.73
N VAL A 54 -14.26 -6.84 -11.11
CA VAL A 54 -15.29 -5.97 -10.53
C VAL A 54 -16.20 -6.86 -9.70
N CYS A 55 -16.22 -6.62 -8.39
CA CYS A 55 -16.71 -7.60 -7.42
C CYS A 55 -17.65 -6.99 -6.37
N TYR A 56 -18.54 -7.83 -5.82
CA TYR A 56 -19.31 -7.54 -4.62
C TYR A 56 -18.76 -8.32 -3.42
N ARG A 57 -18.45 -7.62 -2.32
CA ARG A 57 -17.93 -8.21 -1.07
C ARG A 57 -18.90 -7.98 0.09
N SER A 58 -19.02 -8.96 0.98
CA SER A 58 -19.70 -8.86 2.27
C SER A 58 -19.26 -10.04 3.14
N PHE A 59 -19.13 -9.83 4.46
CA PHE A 59 -18.90 -10.92 5.41
C PHE A 59 -20.15 -11.76 5.64
N TRP A 60 -21.32 -11.16 5.49
CA TRP A 60 -22.61 -11.83 5.65
C TRP A 60 -23.10 -12.39 4.30
N PRO A 61 -24.09 -13.32 4.33
CA PRO A 61 -24.59 -13.93 3.10
C PRO A 61 -25.12 -12.90 2.11
N GLU A 62 -25.91 -11.95 2.61
CA GLU A 62 -26.52 -10.87 1.83
C GLU A 62 -27.11 -11.36 0.49
N LEU A 63 -27.91 -12.44 0.54
CA LEU A 63 -28.38 -13.14 -0.66
C LEU A 63 -29.19 -12.23 -1.59
N LYS A 64 -30.06 -11.39 -1.02
CA LYS A 64 -30.84 -10.41 -1.80
C LYS A 64 -29.94 -9.41 -2.52
N MET A 65 -28.91 -8.89 -1.84
CA MET A 65 -27.98 -7.94 -2.44
C MET A 65 -27.06 -8.64 -3.45
N THR A 66 -26.65 -9.88 -3.19
CA THR A 66 -25.91 -10.71 -4.14
C THR A 66 -26.69 -10.89 -5.46
N ALA A 67 -28.01 -11.16 -5.38
CA ALA A 67 -28.88 -11.22 -6.55
C ALA A 67 -29.02 -9.86 -7.25
N ARG A 68 -29.10 -8.74 -6.51
CA ARG A 68 -29.13 -7.41 -7.12
C ARG A 68 -27.82 -7.05 -7.83
N PHE A 69 -26.67 -7.38 -7.26
CA PHE A 69 -25.38 -7.19 -7.94
C PHE A 69 -25.29 -8.01 -9.24
N LYS A 70 -25.87 -9.22 -9.27
CA LYS A 70 -26.05 -9.97 -10.52
C LYS A 70 -26.86 -9.16 -11.54
N GLU A 71 -28.00 -8.60 -11.15
CA GLU A 71 -28.85 -7.76 -12.03
C GLU A 71 -28.11 -6.50 -12.54
N MET A 72 -27.14 -6.01 -11.77
CA MET A 72 -26.24 -4.91 -12.16
C MET A 72 -25.05 -5.36 -13.03
N GLY A 73 -24.96 -6.64 -13.39
CA GLY A 73 -23.88 -7.21 -14.22
C GLY A 73 -22.63 -7.62 -13.44
N VAL A 74 -22.65 -7.59 -12.11
CA VAL A 74 -21.52 -7.98 -11.24
C VAL A 74 -21.69 -9.43 -10.79
N ASN A 75 -21.01 -10.35 -11.49
CA ASN A 75 -21.04 -11.79 -11.20
C ASN A 75 -19.89 -12.27 -10.30
N THR A 76 -18.93 -11.42 -9.96
CA THR A 76 -17.85 -11.80 -9.04
C THR A 76 -18.25 -11.49 -7.60
N ARG A 77 -18.17 -12.48 -6.70
CA ARG A 77 -18.52 -12.35 -5.27
C ARG A 77 -17.32 -12.72 -4.40
N CYS A 78 -16.93 -11.84 -3.47
CA CYS A 78 -15.88 -12.12 -2.50
C CYS A 78 -16.48 -12.47 -1.14
N PHE A 79 -16.33 -13.71 -0.68
CA PHE A 79 -16.85 -14.15 0.63
C PHE A 79 -15.70 -14.53 1.57
N PHE A 80 -15.99 -14.55 2.88
CA PHE A 80 -15.00 -14.87 3.90
C PHE A 80 -15.37 -16.15 4.65
N ALA A 81 -14.54 -17.19 4.51
CA ALA A 81 -14.61 -18.44 5.26
C ALA A 81 -14.01 -18.23 6.66
N ALA A 82 -14.67 -17.38 7.45
CA ALA A 82 -14.15 -16.86 8.70
C ALA A 82 -14.20 -17.87 9.86
N ASN A 83 -13.19 -17.82 10.72
CA ASN A 83 -13.11 -18.58 11.96
C ASN A 83 -12.84 -17.71 13.20
N ALA A 84 -12.41 -16.46 12.98
CA ALA A 84 -12.12 -15.49 14.03
C ALA A 84 -13.35 -14.66 14.44
N ILE A 85 -13.24 -14.09 15.64
CA ILE A 85 -14.17 -13.07 16.17
C ILE A 85 -13.68 -11.70 15.68
N ASN A 86 -14.61 -10.83 15.30
CA ASN A 86 -14.30 -9.49 14.79
C ASN A 86 -13.98 -8.48 15.91
N SER A 87 -13.55 -7.28 15.52
CA SER A 87 -13.16 -6.21 16.45
C SER A 87 -14.30 -5.69 17.37
N ILE A 88 -15.55 -6.02 17.06
CA ILE A 88 -16.75 -5.63 17.84
C ILE A 88 -17.18 -6.76 18.79
N GLY A 89 -16.55 -7.94 18.71
CA GLY A 89 -16.75 -9.04 19.65
C GLY A 89 -17.78 -10.09 19.23
N PHE A 90 -18.11 -10.19 17.93
CA PHE A 90 -18.96 -11.26 17.39
C PHE A 90 -18.32 -11.89 16.13
N GLU A 91 -18.89 -12.99 15.63
CA GLU A 91 -18.35 -13.71 14.47
C GLU A 91 -18.43 -12.86 13.17
N TYR A 92 -17.41 -12.93 12.32
CA TYR A 92 -17.48 -12.31 10.98
C TYR A 92 -18.57 -12.96 10.11
N CYS A 93 -18.68 -14.28 10.18
CA CYS A 93 -19.55 -15.06 9.33
C CYS A 93 -20.79 -15.51 10.11
N LYS A 94 -21.97 -15.50 9.47
CA LYS A 94 -23.23 -16.02 10.07
C LYS A 94 -23.36 -17.55 9.99
N TYR A 95 -22.43 -18.22 9.33
CA TYR A 95 -22.39 -19.68 9.25
C TYR A 95 -21.60 -20.25 10.44
N PRO A 96 -21.86 -21.51 10.85
CA PRO A 96 -21.10 -22.15 11.91
C PRO A 96 -19.59 -22.20 11.63
N LEU A 97 -18.81 -22.34 12.70
CA LEU A 97 -17.34 -22.42 12.62
C LEU A 97 -16.91 -23.61 11.75
N ILE A 98 -16.05 -23.35 10.75
CA ILE A 98 -15.53 -24.38 9.86
C ILE A 98 -14.38 -25.13 10.55
N TRP A 99 -13.42 -24.40 11.13
CA TRP A 99 -12.27 -24.99 11.80
C TRP A 99 -12.56 -25.22 13.28
N LYS A 100 -13.00 -26.44 13.65
CA LYS A 100 -13.42 -26.79 15.03
C LYS A 100 -12.33 -27.40 15.90
N GLY A 101 -11.24 -27.86 15.28
CA GLY A 101 -10.11 -28.48 15.97
C GLY A 101 -8.96 -28.74 15.00
N ILE A 102 -7.79 -29.13 15.52
CA ILE A 102 -6.68 -29.55 14.67
C ILE A 102 -7.12 -30.77 13.86
N LYS A 103 -7.11 -30.65 12.52
CA LYS A 103 -7.62 -31.69 11.59
C LYS A 103 -9.09 -32.09 11.82
N ASN A 104 -9.89 -31.20 12.44
CA ASN A 104 -11.33 -31.39 12.65
C ASN A 104 -12.09 -30.21 12.05
N TYR A 105 -12.79 -30.47 10.94
CA TYR A 105 -13.42 -29.46 10.10
C TYR A 105 -14.89 -29.76 9.88
N ASP A 106 -15.73 -28.72 9.94
CA ASP A 106 -17.12 -28.78 9.56
C ASP A 106 -17.30 -28.16 8.16
N PHE A 107 -16.94 -28.94 7.15
CA PHE A 107 -17.13 -28.49 5.77
C PHE A 107 -18.60 -28.37 5.36
N ALA A 108 -19.56 -28.93 6.11
CA ALA A 108 -20.97 -28.70 5.83
C ALA A 108 -21.37 -27.22 6.08
N ALA A 109 -20.73 -26.56 7.05
CA ALA A 109 -20.91 -25.13 7.27
C ALA A 109 -20.37 -24.29 6.09
N TYR A 110 -19.20 -24.68 5.57
CA TYR A 110 -18.60 -24.07 4.38
C TYR A 110 -19.47 -24.29 3.13
N ASP A 111 -19.91 -25.53 2.92
CA ASP A 111 -20.78 -25.91 1.82
C ASP A 111 -22.05 -25.06 1.80
N LYS A 112 -22.70 -24.95 2.96
CA LYS A 112 -23.90 -24.12 3.09
C LYS A 112 -23.64 -22.66 2.71
N GLN A 113 -22.49 -22.10 3.11
CA GLN A 113 -22.12 -20.73 2.74
C GLN A 113 -22.03 -20.56 1.23
N VAL A 114 -21.33 -21.47 0.54
CA VAL A 114 -21.15 -21.40 -0.92
C VAL A 114 -22.45 -21.68 -1.67
N ASP A 115 -23.19 -22.70 -1.25
CA ASP A 115 -24.44 -23.12 -1.89
C ASP A 115 -25.53 -22.04 -1.77
N ASP A 116 -25.65 -21.37 -0.61
CA ASP A 116 -26.57 -20.25 -0.43
C ASP A 116 -26.23 -19.09 -1.40
N LEU A 117 -24.94 -18.74 -1.55
CA LEU A 117 -24.51 -17.70 -2.48
C LEU A 117 -24.80 -18.08 -3.95
N LEU A 118 -24.55 -19.34 -4.32
CA LEU A 118 -24.90 -19.87 -5.64
C LEU A 118 -26.41 -19.91 -5.89
N SER A 119 -27.21 -20.12 -4.85
CA SER A 119 -28.68 -20.05 -4.98
C SER A 119 -29.16 -18.64 -5.34
N ALA A 120 -28.47 -17.60 -4.85
CA ALA A 120 -28.75 -16.20 -5.17
C ALA A 120 -28.17 -15.76 -6.53
N ASN A 121 -27.00 -16.28 -6.89
CA ASN A 121 -26.39 -16.09 -8.20
C ASN A 121 -25.71 -17.38 -8.70
N PRO A 122 -26.38 -18.20 -9.53
CA PRO A 122 -25.82 -19.45 -10.06
C PRO A 122 -24.58 -19.26 -10.95
N GLU A 123 -24.42 -18.07 -11.54
CA GLU A 123 -23.32 -17.68 -12.41
C GLU A 123 -22.12 -17.10 -11.62
N ALA A 124 -22.24 -17.02 -10.29
CA ALA A 124 -21.22 -16.39 -9.47
C ALA A 124 -19.85 -17.07 -9.64
N LYS A 125 -18.83 -16.20 -9.74
CA LYS A 125 -17.42 -16.56 -9.60
C LYS A 125 -16.89 -15.99 -8.29
N PHE A 126 -16.06 -16.75 -7.59
CA PHE A 126 -15.69 -16.43 -6.21
C PHE A 126 -14.24 -15.96 -6.07
N LEU A 127 -14.06 -14.91 -5.28
CA LEU A 127 -12.83 -14.64 -4.56
C LEU A 127 -13.02 -15.19 -3.13
N CYS A 128 -12.31 -16.26 -2.79
CA CYS A 128 -12.47 -16.96 -1.52
C CYS A 128 -11.43 -16.48 -0.51
N MET A 129 -11.85 -15.70 0.49
CA MET A 129 -10.96 -15.35 1.60
C MET A 129 -10.89 -16.50 2.61
N ILE A 130 -9.66 -16.92 2.91
CA ILE A 130 -9.34 -17.95 3.89
C ILE A 130 -8.88 -17.27 5.17
N ASP A 131 -9.53 -17.58 6.29
CA ASP A 131 -9.11 -17.10 7.61
C ASP A 131 -7.98 -17.96 8.16
N LEU A 132 -6.81 -17.33 8.29
CA LEU A 132 -5.59 -17.90 8.86
C LEU A 132 -5.36 -17.40 10.28
N ASN A 133 -6.28 -16.60 10.86
CA ASN A 133 -6.17 -16.26 12.27
C ASN A 133 -6.37 -17.48 13.18
N THR A 134 -5.80 -17.41 14.37
CA THR A 134 -6.05 -18.33 15.47
C THR A 134 -7.55 -18.31 15.81
N PRO A 135 -8.31 -19.39 15.58
CA PRO A 135 -9.70 -19.42 15.99
C PRO A 135 -9.80 -19.38 17.52
N TYR A 136 -10.90 -18.85 18.04
CA TYR A 136 -11.03 -18.57 19.48
C TYR A 136 -10.74 -19.79 20.37
N TRP A 137 -11.09 -21.01 19.95
CA TRP A 137 -10.84 -22.24 20.70
C TRP A 137 -9.34 -22.60 20.80
N LEU A 138 -8.52 -22.12 19.85
CA LEU A 138 -7.10 -22.41 19.76
C LEU A 138 -6.24 -21.37 20.51
N THR A 139 -6.79 -20.20 20.83
CA THR A 139 -6.08 -19.09 21.51
C THR A 139 -5.43 -19.52 22.83
N ARG A 140 -6.11 -20.35 23.63
CA ARG A 140 -5.59 -20.84 24.92
C ARG A 140 -4.35 -21.73 24.79
N LYS A 141 -4.23 -22.47 23.69
CA LYS A 141 -3.06 -23.32 23.45
C LYS A 141 -1.80 -22.48 23.21
N PHE A 142 -1.94 -21.36 22.51
CA PHE A 142 -0.83 -20.46 22.19
C PHE A 142 -0.67 -19.30 23.17
N ALA A 143 -1.65 -19.10 24.06
CA ALA A 143 -1.77 -17.93 24.94
C ALA A 143 -1.67 -16.60 24.17
N MET A 144 -2.25 -16.55 22.96
CA MET A 144 -2.28 -15.37 22.09
C MET A 144 -3.49 -15.43 21.15
N ASP A 145 -3.87 -14.27 20.62
CA ASP A 145 -4.85 -14.14 19.54
C ASP A 145 -4.19 -13.45 18.34
N SER A 146 -4.00 -14.17 17.24
CA SER A 146 -3.30 -13.62 16.07
C SER A 146 -4.09 -12.48 15.40
N PHE A 147 -5.37 -12.29 15.74
CA PHE A 147 -6.11 -11.10 15.34
C PHE A 147 -5.47 -9.81 15.89
N ALA A 148 -5.02 -9.85 17.14
CA ALA A 148 -4.37 -8.71 17.80
C ALA A 148 -2.85 -8.80 17.81
N ASP A 149 -2.32 -10.02 17.68
CA ASP A 149 -0.94 -10.39 18.00
C ASP A 149 -0.28 -11.21 16.87
N ILE A 150 -0.54 -10.84 15.60
CA ILE A 150 -0.03 -11.55 14.43
C ILE A 150 1.49 -11.71 14.41
N SER A 151 2.28 -10.74 14.91
CA SER A 151 3.75 -10.86 14.95
C SER A 151 4.20 -11.92 15.96
N HIS A 152 3.46 -12.09 17.06
CA HIS A 152 3.73 -13.13 18.04
C HIS A 152 3.35 -14.51 17.49
N ALA A 153 2.23 -14.61 16.77
CA ALA A 153 1.79 -15.82 16.11
C ALA A 153 2.77 -16.23 14.99
N ALA A 154 3.19 -15.27 14.16
CA ALA A 154 4.19 -15.45 13.12
C ALA A 154 5.57 -15.87 13.68
N SER A 155 5.86 -15.54 14.94
CA SER A 155 7.08 -15.99 15.63
C SER A 155 6.99 -17.44 16.14
N ASP A 156 5.80 -18.05 16.21
CA ASP A 156 5.60 -19.41 16.69
C ASP A 156 5.53 -20.41 15.53
N LYS A 157 6.58 -21.24 15.41
CA LYS A 157 6.67 -22.30 14.37
C LYS A 157 5.52 -23.32 14.45
N SER A 158 4.98 -23.58 15.64
CA SER A 158 3.86 -24.51 15.81
C SER A 158 2.57 -23.90 15.30
N TRP A 159 2.37 -22.59 15.48
CA TRP A 159 1.25 -21.86 14.88
C TRP A 159 1.32 -21.90 13.36
N ILE A 160 2.48 -21.51 12.78
CA ILE A 160 2.71 -21.56 11.33
C ILE A 160 2.36 -22.95 10.77
N LYS A 161 2.84 -24.02 11.41
CA LYS A 161 2.56 -25.40 10.99
C LYS A 161 1.07 -25.74 11.03
N ILE A 162 0.40 -25.51 12.17
CA ILE A 162 -1.01 -25.88 12.36
C ILE A 162 -1.92 -25.08 11.42
N THR A 163 -1.66 -23.78 11.26
CA THR A 163 -2.42 -22.91 10.36
C THR A 163 -2.17 -23.26 8.89
N THR A 164 -0.94 -23.63 8.53
CA THR A 164 -0.61 -24.13 7.17
C THR A 164 -1.39 -25.41 6.88
N GLU A 165 -1.46 -26.35 7.82
CA GLU A 165 -2.22 -27.58 7.65
C GLU A 165 -3.72 -27.31 7.45
N TRP A 166 -4.30 -26.37 8.20
CA TRP A 166 -5.68 -25.91 7.98
C TRP A 166 -5.87 -25.32 6.59
N MET A 167 -5.03 -24.37 6.18
CA MET A 167 -5.10 -23.71 4.88
C MET A 167 -5.08 -24.72 3.74
N LEU A 168 -4.15 -25.68 3.78
CA LEU A 168 -3.99 -26.67 2.71
C LEU A 168 -5.18 -27.64 2.64
N ASP A 169 -5.72 -28.06 3.79
CA ASP A 169 -6.89 -28.93 3.82
C ASP A 169 -8.15 -28.21 3.34
N PHE A 170 -8.31 -26.92 3.71
CA PHE A 170 -9.41 -26.08 3.23
C PHE A 170 -9.35 -25.85 1.72
N ILE A 171 -8.17 -25.52 1.18
CA ILE A 171 -7.95 -25.37 -0.27
C ILE A 171 -8.27 -26.69 -0.98
N ALA A 172 -7.73 -27.82 -0.50
CA ALA A 172 -7.95 -29.12 -1.13
C ALA A 172 -9.43 -29.50 -1.19
N TYR A 173 -10.18 -29.23 -0.11
CA TYR A 173 -11.62 -29.45 -0.09
C TYR A 173 -12.36 -28.53 -1.07
N SER A 174 -12.04 -27.23 -1.03
CA SER A 174 -12.64 -26.20 -1.88
C SER A 174 -12.42 -26.47 -3.36
N GLU A 175 -11.20 -26.81 -3.76
CA GLU A 175 -10.85 -27.16 -5.15
C GLU A 175 -11.62 -28.38 -5.63
N LYS A 176 -11.78 -29.40 -4.77
CA LYS A 176 -12.50 -30.63 -5.13
C LYS A 176 -13.99 -30.38 -5.40
N LYS A 177 -14.64 -29.50 -4.63
CA LYS A 177 -16.10 -29.32 -4.70
C LYS A 177 -16.55 -28.10 -5.49
N TYR A 178 -15.84 -26.98 -5.36
CA TYR A 178 -16.21 -25.67 -5.90
C TYR A 178 -15.10 -25.06 -6.78
N GLY A 179 -14.10 -25.85 -7.16
CA GLY A 179 -12.92 -25.36 -7.88
C GLY A 179 -13.26 -24.67 -9.21
N ASP A 180 -14.34 -25.04 -9.89
CA ASP A 180 -14.82 -24.40 -11.11
C ASP A 180 -15.47 -23.02 -10.86
N LYS A 181 -15.89 -22.74 -9.64
CA LYS A 181 -16.49 -21.46 -9.22
C LYS A 181 -15.47 -20.50 -8.62
N ILE A 182 -14.35 -20.98 -8.09
CA ILE A 182 -13.33 -20.15 -7.43
C ILE A 182 -12.31 -19.64 -8.46
N GLU A 183 -12.16 -18.32 -8.54
CA GLU A 183 -11.19 -17.63 -9.41
C GLU A 183 -9.92 -17.25 -8.66
N ALA A 184 -10.04 -16.96 -7.36
CA ALA A 184 -8.91 -16.58 -6.54
C ALA A 184 -9.11 -16.99 -5.07
N TYR A 185 -8.00 -17.19 -4.39
CA TYR A 185 -7.94 -17.29 -2.93
C TYR A 185 -7.26 -16.05 -2.34
N ILE A 186 -7.69 -15.64 -1.15
CA ILE A 186 -7.10 -14.51 -0.44
C ILE A 186 -6.68 -15.00 0.94
N LEU A 187 -5.38 -15.00 1.20
CA LEU A 187 -4.81 -15.42 2.49
C LEU A 187 -4.96 -14.27 3.48
N SER A 188 -5.81 -14.46 4.48
CA SER A 188 -6.22 -13.39 5.40
C SER A 188 -5.81 -13.74 6.82
N GLY A 189 -5.17 -12.84 7.55
CA GLY A 189 -4.72 -13.02 8.94
C GLY A 189 -4.59 -11.66 9.62
N GLY A 190 -4.23 -11.60 10.90
CA GLY A 190 -4.07 -10.32 11.61
C GLY A 190 -5.36 -9.54 11.85
N GLY A 191 -5.20 -8.28 12.26
CA GLY A 191 -6.26 -7.34 12.59
C GLY A 191 -7.16 -7.09 11.38
N THR A 192 -8.47 -7.14 11.60
CA THR A 192 -9.52 -7.12 10.56
C THR A 192 -9.27 -8.05 9.36
N SER A 193 -8.45 -9.09 9.55
CA SER A 193 -8.01 -10.04 8.53
C SER A 193 -7.10 -9.42 7.45
N GLU A 194 -6.33 -8.39 7.79
CA GLU A 194 -5.50 -7.59 6.88
C GLU A 194 -3.98 -7.61 7.17
N TRP A 195 -3.48 -8.61 7.89
CA TRP A 195 -2.09 -8.84 8.29
C TRP A 195 -1.42 -7.79 9.17
N TYR A 196 -2.17 -6.82 9.68
CA TYR A 196 -1.62 -5.84 10.62
C TYR A 196 -1.82 -6.25 12.09
N GLU A 197 -1.08 -5.58 12.96
CA GLU A 197 -1.42 -5.46 14.38
C GLU A 197 -1.14 -4.03 14.87
N TYR A 198 -1.42 -3.78 16.14
CA TYR A 198 -0.97 -2.57 16.83
C TYR A 198 0.17 -2.94 17.76
N ASP A 199 1.32 -3.28 17.20
CA ASP A 199 2.46 -3.63 18.04
C ASP A 199 2.87 -2.45 18.90
N ARG A 200 2.97 -2.71 20.19
CA ARG A 200 3.27 -1.72 21.21
C ARG A 200 4.57 -2.10 21.91
N GLY A 201 5.55 -2.66 21.20
CA GLY A 201 6.77 -3.19 21.84
C GLY A 201 6.44 -4.31 22.83
N ARG A 202 5.42 -5.12 22.53
CA ARG A 202 4.98 -6.17 23.46
C ARG A 202 5.92 -7.36 23.32
N SER A 203 6.45 -7.83 24.43
CA SER A 203 7.30 -9.02 24.47
C SER A 203 6.48 -10.29 24.72
N SER A 204 6.97 -11.41 24.21
CA SER A 204 6.52 -12.74 24.62
C SER A 204 7.68 -13.71 24.47
N ARG A 205 7.62 -14.87 25.15
CA ARG A 205 8.68 -15.89 25.05
C ARG A 205 9.02 -16.22 23.59
N VAL A 206 8.01 -16.49 22.77
CA VAL A 206 8.19 -16.85 21.35
C VAL A 206 8.72 -15.69 20.50
N LYS A 207 8.24 -14.46 20.75
CA LYS A 207 8.70 -13.28 20.00
C LYS A 207 10.15 -12.93 20.36
N ASN A 208 10.54 -13.06 21.64
CA ASN A 208 11.92 -12.82 22.08
C ASN A 208 12.88 -13.92 21.58
N GLU A 209 12.45 -15.18 21.55
CA GLU A 209 13.22 -16.27 20.92
C GLU A 209 13.46 -16.01 19.43
N ALA A 210 12.42 -15.61 18.70
CA ALA A 210 12.52 -15.27 17.28
C ALA A 210 13.39 -14.02 17.05
N TRP A 211 13.25 -13.00 17.88
CA TRP A 211 14.08 -11.79 17.87
C TRP A 211 15.57 -12.11 18.00
N ARG A 212 15.96 -12.91 19.00
CA ARG A 212 17.36 -13.33 19.20
C ARG A 212 17.89 -14.13 18.01
N ALA A 213 17.08 -15.05 17.48
CA ALA A 213 17.45 -15.83 16.32
C ALA A 213 17.65 -14.94 15.08
N TRP A 214 16.77 -13.95 14.89
CA TRP A 214 16.86 -12.97 13.81
C TRP A 214 18.08 -12.06 13.98
N CYS A 215 18.34 -11.54 15.18
CA CYS A 215 19.53 -10.73 15.47
C CYS A 215 20.81 -11.51 15.16
N LYS A 216 20.93 -12.74 15.67
CA LYS A 216 22.07 -13.62 15.42
C LYS A 216 22.27 -13.90 13.93
N LYS A 217 21.19 -14.16 13.19
CA LYS A 217 21.23 -14.41 11.74
C LYS A 217 21.72 -13.19 10.96
N ASN A 218 21.37 -11.98 11.41
CA ASN A 218 21.73 -10.72 10.77
C ASN A 218 23.00 -10.07 11.35
N GLY A 219 23.72 -10.76 12.24
CA GLY A 219 25.00 -10.28 12.78
C GLY A 219 24.87 -9.19 13.85
N PHE A 220 23.71 -9.05 14.47
CA PHE A 220 23.47 -8.09 15.54
C PHE A 220 23.67 -8.72 16.94
N LEU A 221 24.27 -7.94 17.84
CA LEU A 221 24.39 -8.23 19.26
C LEU A 221 23.53 -7.21 20.03
N LEU A 222 22.25 -7.50 20.17
CA LEU A 222 21.24 -6.63 20.79
C LEU A 222 20.61 -7.31 22.02
N GLY A 223 19.67 -6.64 22.69
CA GLY A 223 19.03 -7.16 23.90
C GLY A 223 18.34 -8.51 23.71
N GLU A 224 18.27 -9.29 24.79
CA GLU A 224 17.65 -10.62 24.79
C GLU A 224 16.14 -10.56 24.50
N ASP A 225 15.48 -9.49 24.92
CA ASP A 225 14.06 -9.25 24.75
C ASP A 225 13.84 -8.11 23.75
N VAL A 226 12.68 -8.08 23.10
CA VAL A 226 12.31 -6.94 22.26
C VAL A 226 12.18 -5.65 23.08
N PRO A 227 12.51 -4.47 22.52
CA PRO A 227 12.33 -3.19 23.21
C PRO A 227 10.89 -2.96 23.65
N SER A 228 10.72 -2.45 24.87
CA SER A 228 9.41 -2.12 25.41
C SER A 228 8.79 -0.87 24.77
N GLU A 229 7.47 -0.73 24.92
CA GLU A 229 6.75 0.44 24.41
C GLU A 229 7.35 1.78 24.86
N SER A 230 7.73 1.87 26.15
CA SER A 230 8.23 3.12 26.74
C SER A 230 9.58 3.54 26.17
N VAL A 231 10.37 2.56 25.71
CA VAL A 231 11.65 2.77 25.04
C VAL A 231 11.43 3.21 23.60
N LEU A 232 10.51 2.57 22.88
CA LEU A 232 10.20 2.87 21.47
C LEU A 232 9.55 4.25 21.27
N ARG A 233 8.78 4.73 22.25
CA ARG A 233 8.10 6.04 22.19
C ARG A 233 9.02 7.25 22.38
N LYS A 234 10.33 7.04 22.49
CA LYS A 234 11.34 8.09 22.64
C LYS A 234 12.42 7.96 21.58
N ALA A 235 12.83 9.07 20.99
CA ALA A 235 13.93 9.10 20.03
C ALA A 235 14.93 10.22 20.33
N ALA A 236 16.19 10.03 19.96
CA ALA A 236 17.28 10.96 20.28
C ALA A 236 17.10 12.34 19.63
N HIS A 237 16.69 12.40 18.36
CA HIS A 237 16.60 13.65 17.61
C HIS A 237 15.18 14.19 17.57
N GLU A 238 14.94 15.29 18.30
CA GLU A 238 13.65 16.00 18.43
C GLU A 238 12.47 15.10 18.85
N ASN A 239 12.78 13.96 19.47
CA ASN A 239 11.85 12.88 19.75
C ASN A 239 11.22 12.23 18.49
N VAL A 240 11.71 12.53 17.29
CA VAL A 240 11.18 12.03 16.01
C VAL A 240 12.06 10.94 15.41
N ILE A 241 13.39 11.12 15.37
CA ILE A 241 14.32 10.23 14.65
C ILE A 241 15.24 9.51 15.63
N TYR A 242 15.31 8.18 15.52
CA TYR A 242 16.22 7.34 16.29
C TYR A 242 17.67 7.52 15.79
N ASP A 243 18.61 7.62 16.71
CA ASP A 243 20.03 7.66 16.37
C ASP A 243 20.59 6.25 16.18
N PRO A 244 21.07 5.85 14.98
CA PRO A 244 21.69 4.55 14.78
C PRO A 244 22.93 4.30 15.65
N ALA A 245 23.63 5.35 16.13
CA ALA A 245 24.79 5.18 17.01
C ALA A 245 24.41 4.69 18.41
N THR A 246 23.24 5.09 18.92
CA THR A 246 22.84 4.85 20.32
C THR A 246 21.53 4.08 20.48
N GLU A 247 20.72 4.01 19.44
CA GLU A 247 19.35 3.47 19.45
C GLU A 247 19.13 2.40 18.36
N MET A 248 20.21 1.76 17.87
CA MET A 248 20.16 0.71 16.84
C MET A 248 19.13 -0.39 17.15
N GLU A 249 18.99 -0.76 18.42
CA GLU A 249 18.02 -1.77 18.86
C GLU A 249 16.57 -1.42 18.45
N LYS A 250 16.18 -0.15 18.50
CA LYS A 250 14.84 0.32 18.12
C LYS A 250 14.61 0.17 16.62
N ILE A 251 15.61 0.58 15.82
CA ILE A 251 15.57 0.50 14.36
C ILE A 251 15.50 -0.97 13.91
N GLN A 252 16.32 -1.83 14.53
CA GLN A 252 16.32 -3.25 14.20
C GLN A 252 15.07 -3.97 14.70
N TYR A 253 14.48 -3.54 15.81
CA TYR A 253 13.20 -4.06 16.26
C TYR A 253 12.09 -3.80 15.24
N TRP A 254 11.94 -2.56 14.77
CA TRP A 254 10.94 -2.27 13.74
C TRP A 254 11.20 -3.03 12.45
N THR A 255 12.47 -3.22 12.08
CA THR A 255 12.86 -4.08 10.96
C THR A 255 12.39 -5.52 11.18
N PHE A 256 12.69 -6.14 12.32
CA PHE A 256 12.25 -7.49 12.68
C PHE A 256 10.72 -7.64 12.72
N HIS A 257 10.04 -6.67 13.32
CA HIS A 257 8.58 -6.67 13.47
C HIS A 257 7.85 -6.70 12.12
N ASN A 258 8.28 -5.86 11.18
CA ASN A 258 7.72 -5.85 9.83
C ASN A 258 8.16 -7.11 9.04
N TRP A 259 9.41 -7.55 9.23
CA TRP A 259 9.94 -8.74 8.57
C TRP A 259 9.20 -10.02 8.97
N VAL A 260 8.91 -10.25 10.26
CA VAL A 260 8.35 -11.53 10.73
C VAL A 260 6.92 -11.74 10.21
N ILE A 261 6.15 -10.67 10.07
CA ILE A 261 4.80 -10.70 9.51
C ILE A 261 4.87 -11.00 8.00
N ALA A 262 5.71 -10.27 7.26
CA ALA A 262 5.93 -10.53 5.83
C ALA A 262 6.44 -11.97 5.59
N ASP A 263 7.33 -12.48 6.45
CA ASP A 263 7.85 -13.83 6.35
C ASP A 263 6.76 -14.89 6.52
N ALA A 264 5.82 -14.70 7.45
CA ALA A 264 4.67 -15.59 7.59
C ALA A 264 3.78 -15.57 6.34
N VAL A 265 3.46 -14.39 5.80
CA VAL A 265 2.70 -14.23 4.55
C VAL A 265 3.36 -15.01 3.40
N LEU A 266 4.68 -14.84 3.23
CA LEU A 266 5.46 -15.52 2.19
C LEU A 266 5.47 -17.04 2.38
N GLN A 267 5.58 -17.52 3.62
CA GLN A 267 5.52 -18.96 3.91
C GLN A 267 4.15 -19.56 3.55
N PHE A 268 3.05 -18.90 3.90
CA PHE A 268 1.71 -19.36 3.54
C PHE A 268 1.47 -19.30 2.03
N ALA A 269 1.86 -18.20 1.37
CA ALA A 269 1.71 -18.07 -0.08
C ALA A 269 2.45 -19.19 -0.82
N LYS A 270 3.71 -19.43 -0.46
CA LYS A 270 4.52 -20.52 -1.03
C LYS A 270 3.92 -21.90 -0.82
N ALA A 271 3.31 -22.15 0.34
CA ALA A 271 2.65 -23.42 0.63
C ALA A 271 1.34 -23.59 -0.14
N ALA A 272 0.54 -22.52 -0.28
CA ALA A 272 -0.74 -22.53 -0.98
C ALA A 272 -0.59 -22.66 -2.50
N ARG A 273 0.41 -21.99 -3.09
CA ARG A 273 0.61 -21.89 -4.54
C ARG A 273 0.51 -23.21 -5.30
N PRO A 274 1.18 -24.32 -4.91
CA PRO A 274 1.10 -25.60 -5.63
C PRO A 274 -0.23 -26.35 -5.43
N LYS A 275 -1.13 -25.86 -4.58
CA LYS A 275 -2.44 -26.48 -4.30
C LYS A 275 -3.60 -25.84 -5.05
N ILE A 276 -3.34 -24.77 -5.78
CA ILE A 276 -4.34 -24.04 -6.56
C ILE A 276 -3.97 -24.07 -8.04
N GLY A 277 -4.98 -24.10 -8.91
CA GLY A 277 -4.79 -24.09 -10.36
C GLY A 277 -3.89 -22.94 -10.84
N LYS A 278 -3.19 -23.13 -11.96
CA LYS A 278 -2.29 -22.10 -12.54
C LYS A 278 -3.06 -20.91 -13.09
N GLU A 279 -4.32 -21.12 -13.44
CA GLU A 279 -5.27 -20.13 -13.92
C GLU A 279 -5.90 -19.29 -12.79
N LYS A 280 -5.70 -19.69 -11.53
CA LYS A 280 -6.28 -19.04 -10.36
C LYS A 280 -5.28 -18.12 -9.69
N GLU A 281 -5.77 -17.04 -9.11
CA GLU A 281 -4.92 -16.05 -8.47
C GLU A 281 -4.86 -16.22 -6.94
N LEU A 282 -3.76 -15.74 -6.35
CA LEU A 282 -3.57 -15.68 -4.90
C LEU A 282 -3.36 -14.23 -4.45
N GLY A 283 -4.19 -13.75 -3.54
CA GLY A 283 -4.16 -12.39 -3.02
C GLY A 283 -3.84 -12.30 -1.54
N VAL A 284 -3.35 -11.13 -1.12
CA VAL A 284 -3.13 -10.78 0.30
C VAL A 284 -3.44 -9.31 0.55
N PHE A 285 -3.91 -8.98 1.75
CA PHE A 285 -3.91 -7.60 2.23
C PHE A 285 -2.51 -7.27 2.76
N PHE A 286 -1.80 -6.33 2.14
CA PHE A 286 -0.44 -5.96 2.59
C PHE A 286 0.02 -4.61 2.01
N GLY A 287 1.08 -4.04 2.58
CA GLY A 287 1.82 -2.92 1.98
C GLY A 287 1.45 -1.53 2.43
N TYR A 288 0.83 -1.39 3.59
CA TYR A 288 0.22 -0.15 4.04
C TYR A 288 1.31 0.81 4.55
N TYR A 289 1.85 1.61 3.63
CA TYR A 289 2.77 2.72 3.93
C TYR A 289 2.01 4.03 4.10
N MET A 290 0.96 4.26 3.30
CA MET A 290 0.14 5.48 3.31
C MET A 290 -0.94 5.46 4.40
N VAL A 291 -0.67 4.74 5.50
CA VAL A 291 -1.45 4.71 6.71
C VAL A 291 -0.97 5.81 7.67
N SER A 292 -1.78 6.12 8.70
CA SER A 292 -1.35 6.58 10.04
C SER A 292 -2.18 7.75 10.58
N ASP A 293 -2.85 7.50 11.70
CA ASP A 293 -2.74 8.35 12.89
C ASP A 293 -2.08 7.49 13.97
N SER A 294 -0.78 7.73 14.23
CA SER A 294 0.10 7.01 15.18
C SER A 294 0.39 5.52 14.89
N LYS A 295 0.29 5.11 13.62
CA LYS A 295 0.38 3.71 13.16
C LYS A 295 1.11 3.68 11.82
N LEU A 296 2.43 3.45 11.81
CA LEU A 296 3.24 3.35 10.60
C LEU A 296 4.14 2.10 10.67
N VAL A 297 5.13 2.13 11.57
CA VAL A 297 6.08 1.01 11.75
C VAL A 297 5.47 -0.13 12.56
N SER A 298 4.61 0.18 13.54
CA SER A 298 3.94 -0.84 14.38
C SER A 298 2.87 -1.63 13.63
N PHE A 299 2.40 -1.10 12.50
CA PHE A 299 1.34 -1.72 11.72
C PHE A 299 1.82 -3.01 11.04
N GLY A 300 3.13 -3.17 10.80
CA GLY A 300 3.73 -4.45 10.38
C GLY A 300 3.83 -4.67 8.87
N HIS A 301 3.58 -3.63 8.06
CA HIS A 301 3.48 -3.77 6.61
C HIS A 301 4.70 -3.27 5.82
N LEU A 302 5.75 -2.76 6.47
CA LEU A 302 6.83 -2.03 5.79
C LEU A 302 7.86 -2.92 5.07
N ASP A 303 7.81 -4.26 5.23
CA ASP A 303 8.58 -5.22 4.41
C ASP A 303 7.79 -5.64 3.14
N TYR A 304 6.99 -4.72 2.61
CA TYR A 304 6.09 -5.01 1.50
C TYR A 304 6.78 -5.25 0.17
N GLU A 305 7.98 -4.70 -0.03
CA GLU A 305 8.73 -4.92 -1.27
C GLU A 305 9.04 -6.41 -1.45
N ARG A 306 9.33 -7.14 -0.36
CA ARG A 306 9.51 -8.60 -0.36
C ARG A 306 8.23 -9.36 -0.68
N VAL A 307 7.10 -8.93 -0.11
CA VAL A 307 5.77 -9.52 -0.38
C VAL A 307 5.37 -9.30 -1.84
N PHE A 308 5.53 -8.07 -2.33
CA PHE A 308 5.20 -7.71 -3.71
C PHE A 308 6.11 -8.41 -4.71
N ALA A 309 7.37 -8.68 -4.38
CA ALA A 309 8.25 -9.41 -5.27
C ALA A 309 8.02 -10.92 -5.32
N SER A 310 7.18 -11.48 -4.44
CA SER A 310 6.93 -12.91 -4.38
C SER A 310 6.28 -13.42 -5.67
N PRO A 311 6.80 -14.48 -6.31
CA PRO A 311 6.15 -15.10 -7.46
C PRO A 311 4.87 -15.87 -7.08
N ASP A 312 4.66 -16.14 -5.79
CA ASP A 312 3.53 -16.93 -5.31
C ASP A 312 2.26 -16.08 -5.12
N ILE A 313 2.38 -14.74 -5.13
CA ILE A 313 1.29 -13.78 -4.93
C ILE A 313 0.98 -13.09 -6.25
N ASP A 314 -0.30 -12.97 -6.61
CA ASP A 314 -0.73 -12.40 -7.89
C ASP A 314 -1.26 -10.97 -7.79
N PHE A 315 -1.91 -10.65 -6.66
CA PHE A 315 -2.48 -9.34 -6.40
C PHE A 315 -2.43 -9.00 -4.92
N VAL A 316 -2.56 -7.71 -4.63
CA VAL A 316 -2.51 -7.16 -3.28
C VAL A 316 -3.71 -6.24 -3.06
N ILE A 317 -4.19 -6.24 -1.83
CA ILE A 317 -5.44 -5.59 -1.46
C ILE A 317 -5.13 -4.54 -0.40
N SER A 318 -5.81 -3.41 -0.48
CA SER A 318 -5.88 -2.44 0.60
C SER A 318 -7.22 -1.70 0.54
N PRO A 319 -7.76 -1.28 1.69
CA PRO A 319 -8.81 -0.28 1.73
C PRO A 319 -8.38 1.01 1.03
N GLY A 320 -9.37 1.77 0.56
CA GLY A 320 -9.18 3.18 0.29
C GLY A 320 -8.70 3.93 1.55
N THR A 321 -8.12 5.11 1.37
CA THR A 321 -7.63 5.92 2.50
C THR A 321 -8.73 6.25 3.52
N TYR A 322 -8.50 5.94 4.81
CA TYR A 322 -9.55 6.13 5.82
C TYR A 322 -9.85 7.62 6.12
N ASN A 323 -8.83 8.47 6.00
CA ASN A 323 -8.81 9.85 6.51
C ASN A 323 -9.12 10.91 5.44
N ASP A 324 -9.06 10.54 4.17
CA ASP A 324 -9.24 11.46 3.05
C ASP A 324 -10.37 11.04 2.10
N ARG A 325 -11.21 10.09 2.50
CA ARG A 325 -12.29 9.60 1.64
C ARG A 325 -13.62 10.35 1.70
N MET A 326 -13.75 11.36 2.56
CA MET A 326 -14.96 12.19 2.56
C MET A 326 -15.07 12.99 1.25
N ILE A 327 -16.26 13.52 0.94
CA ILE A 327 -16.45 14.35 -0.25
C ILE A 327 -15.54 15.58 -0.22
N GLY A 328 -14.94 15.87 -1.37
CA GLY A 328 -13.83 16.80 -1.55
C GLY A 328 -12.47 16.15 -1.36
N GLY A 329 -12.41 15.03 -0.64
CA GLY A 329 -11.25 14.19 -0.44
C GLY A 329 -10.78 13.43 -1.68
N GLY A 330 -9.53 12.98 -1.67
CA GLY A 330 -9.02 12.05 -2.68
C GLY A 330 -9.42 10.60 -2.39
N SER A 331 -9.60 9.81 -3.43
CA SER A 331 -9.42 8.35 -3.38
C SER A 331 -7.93 8.00 -3.24
N GLY A 332 -7.63 6.71 -3.24
CA GLY A 332 -6.28 6.19 -3.29
C GLY A 332 -6.05 5.08 -2.28
N SER A 333 -5.05 4.28 -2.62
CA SER A 333 -4.62 3.15 -1.84
C SER A 333 -3.94 3.54 -0.52
N GLN A 334 -3.99 2.66 0.47
CA GLN A 334 -3.10 2.72 1.62
C GLN A 334 -1.73 2.10 1.35
N MET A 335 -1.59 1.36 0.25
CA MET A 335 -0.34 0.77 -0.18
C MET A 335 0.41 1.60 -1.22
N VAL A 336 1.64 1.18 -1.51
CA VAL A 336 2.49 1.80 -2.54
C VAL A 336 2.20 1.16 -3.89
N GLU A 337 1.20 1.69 -4.57
CA GLU A 337 0.61 1.11 -5.79
C GLU A 337 1.61 0.94 -6.93
N GLY A 338 2.45 1.94 -7.22
CA GLY A 338 3.45 1.84 -8.27
C GLY A 338 4.45 0.71 -8.03
N THR A 339 4.84 0.46 -6.77
CA THR A 339 5.72 -0.67 -6.43
C THR A 339 5.04 -2.02 -6.64
N ALA A 340 3.77 -2.15 -6.27
CA ALA A 340 3.01 -3.38 -6.56
C ALA A 340 2.97 -3.63 -8.07
N LEU A 341 2.65 -2.58 -8.83
CA LEU A 341 2.60 -2.62 -10.29
C LEU A 341 3.95 -3.01 -10.90
N ARG A 342 5.07 -2.43 -10.42
CA ARG A 342 6.45 -2.78 -10.85
C ARG A 342 6.69 -4.29 -10.79
N TYR A 343 6.20 -4.97 -9.77
CA TYR A 343 6.36 -6.41 -9.58
C TYR A 343 5.28 -7.25 -10.29
N GLY A 344 4.50 -6.65 -11.19
CA GLY A 344 3.42 -7.32 -11.90
C GLY A 344 2.25 -7.70 -10.98
N LYS A 345 2.14 -7.05 -9.81
CA LYS A 345 1.06 -7.26 -8.84
C LYS A 345 0.00 -6.21 -9.09
N ARG A 346 -1.24 -6.67 -9.08
CA ARG A 346 -2.37 -5.75 -9.24
C ARG A 346 -2.88 -5.32 -7.90
N TYR A 347 -3.36 -4.10 -7.87
CA TYR A 347 -4.14 -3.61 -6.76
C TYR A 347 -5.59 -4.08 -6.90
N LEU A 348 -6.18 -4.55 -5.80
CA LEU A 348 -7.61 -4.63 -5.62
C LEU A 348 -8.05 -3.54 -4.64
N HIS A 349 -8.76 -2.55 -5.17
CA HIS A 349 -9.30 -1.41 -4.44
C HIS A 349 -10.56 -1.78 -3.68
N GLU A 350 -10.47 -1.73 -2.35
CA GLU A 350 -11.62 -1.93 -1.48
C GLU A 350 -12.41 -0.64 -1.28
N ILE A 351 -13.64 -0.63 -1.80
CA ILE A 351 -14.62 0.43 -1.56
C ILE A 351 -15.42 0.07 -0.31
N ASP A 352 -14.88 0.44 0.87
CA ASP A 352 -15.51 0.28 2.19
C ASP A 352 -16.19 1.56 2.70
N HIS A 353 -16.64 2.41 1.76
CA HIS A 353 -17.25 3.69 2.06
C HIS A 353 -18.73 3.50 2.42
N ARG A 354 -19.13 4.00 3.59
CA ARG A 354 -20.51 3.95 4.02
C ARG A 354 -21.33 5.00 3.26
N THR A 355 -22.45 4.54 2.70
CA THR A 355 -23.47 5.38 2.08
C THR A 355 -24.30 6.12 3.12
N HIS A 356 -25.10 7.09 2.66
CA HIS A 356 -25.93 7.90 3.54
C HIS A 356 -26.98 7.13 4.36
N VAL A 357 -27.42 5.97 3.86
CA VAL A 357 -28.40 5.12 4.51
C VAL A 357 -27.86 4.27 5.66
N VAL A 358 -26.53 4.16 5.80
CA VAL A 358 -25.95 3.37 6.89
C VAL A 358 -26.14 4.11 8.22
N ASP A 359 -26.75 3.44 9.19
CA ASP A 359 -26.94 3.96 10.53
C ASP A 359 -25.62 4.05 11.32
N GLY A 360 -25.53 5.04 12.22
CA GLY A 360 -24.41 5.21 13.14
C GLY A 360 -23.56 6.48 12.91
N LYS A 361 -22.72 6.78 13.90
CA LYS A 361 -21.73 7.88 13.85
C LYS A 361 -20.45 7.40 13.15
N GLY A 362 -19.86 8.22 12.29
CA GLY A 362 -18.57 7.91 11.63
C GLY A 362 -18.46 8.50 10.23
N ASN A 363 -17.37 8.17 9.52
CA ASN A 363 -17.12 8.58 8.14
C ASN A 363 -18.09 7.88 7.19
N LYS A 364 -19.20 8.55 6.86
CA LYS A 364 -20.17 8.16 5.84
C LYS A 364 -20.51 9.34 4.95
N TRP A 365 -20.86 9.08 3.69
CA TRP A 365 -21.48 10.08 2.84
C TRP A 365 -22.85 10.47 3.39
N LEU A 366 -23.24 11.73 3.22
CA LEU A 366 -24.36 12.33 3.96
C LEU A 366 -25.65 12.46 3.15
N SER A 367 -25.61 12.24 1.84
CA SER A 367 -26.78 12.31 0.96
C SER A 367 -26.62 11.40 -0.26
N GLN A 368 -27.69 11.19 -1.01
CA GLN A 368 -27.64 10.48 -2.30
C GLN A 368 -26.65 11.14 -3.28
N ALA A 369 -26.57 12.48 -3.30
CA ALA A 369 -25.63 13.18 -4.17
C ALA A 369 -24.16 12.90 -3.78
N GLU A 370 -23.89 12.77 -2.48
CA GLU A 370 -22.56 12.35 -2.00
C GLU A 370 -22.26 10.88 -2.33
N ASP A 371 -23.25 9.99 -2.18
CA ASP A 371 -23.10 8.59 -2.61
C ASP A 371 -22.74 8.48 -4.09
N ASP A 372 -23.46 9.20 -4.93
CA ASP A 372 -23.24 9.21 -6.38
C ASP A 372 -21.84 9.74 -6.70
N ALA A 373 -21.46 10.91 -6.17
CA ALA A 373 -20.15 11.50 -6.42
C ALA A 373 -19.00 10.61 -5.90
N GLY A 374 -19.17 10.02 -4.72
CA GLY A 374 -18.21 9.15 -4.08
C GLY A 374 -18.00 7.83 -4.83
N HIS A 375 -19.08 7.14 -5.22
CA HIS A 375 -18.98 5.92 -6.02
C HIS A 375 -18.32 6.15 -7.37
N LYS A 376 -18.67 7.24 -8.05
CA LYS A 376 -18.00 7.64 -9.29
C LYS A 376 -16.51 7.90 -9.07
N ARG A 377 -16.11 8.53 -7.95
CA ARG A 377 -14.70 8.80 -7.60
C ARG A 377 -13.90 7.51 -7.44
N GLU A 378 -14.37 6.58 -6.62
CA GLU A 378 -13.64 5.34 -6.35
C GLU A 378 -13.57 4.43 -7.59
N ALA A 379 -14.66 4.32 -8.36
CA ALA A 379 -14.65 3.53 -9.59
C ALA A 379 -13.78 4.15 -10.69
N ALA A 380 -13.79 5.49 -10.82
CA ALA A 380 -12.90 6.17 -11.75
C ALA A 380 -11.42 6.02 -11.37
N PHE A 381 -11.10 6.10 -10.07
CA PHE A 381 -9.76 5.81 -9.56
C PHE A 381 -9.32 4.40 -9.97
N ALA A 382 -10.16 3.39 -9.71
CA ALA A 382 -9.84 2.00 -10.04
C ALA A 382 -9.65 1.79 -11.55
N LEU A 383 -10.53 2.38 -12.37
CA LEU A 383 -10.47 2.23 -13.82
C LEU A 383 -9.22 2.89 -14.43
N ILE A 384 -8.87 4.10 -13.99
CA ILE A 384 -7.73 4.86 -14.50
C ILE A 384 -6.40 4.18 -14.16
N ASN A 385 -6.30 3.58 -12.97
CA ASN A 385 -5.10 2.87 -12.51
C ASN A 385 -5.11 1.36 -12.83
N HIS A 386 -6.09 0.89 -13.61
CA HIS A 386 -6.26 -0.52 -14.02
C HIS A 386 -6.30 -1.50 -12.84
N THR A 387 -6.92 -1.09 -11.75
CA THR A 387 -7.04 -1.88 -10.53
C THR A 387 -8.31 -2.72 -10.58
N SER A 388 -8.29 -3.87 -9.92
CA SER A 388 -9.54 -4.53 -9.53
C SER A 388 -10.25 -3.68 -8.48
N LEU A 389 -11.56 -3.87 -8.31
CA LEU A 389 -12.32 -3.24 -7.24
C LEU A 389 -13.39 -4.16 -6.69
N TRP A 390 -13.78 -3.93 -5.45
CA TRP A 390 -15.08 -4.38 -4.96
C TRP A 390 -15.84 -3.28 -4.26
N TRP A 391 -17.17 -3.38 -4.33
CA TRP A 391 -18.06 -2.73 -3.38
C TRP A 391 -18.18 -3.63 -2.15
N PHE A 392 -17.68 -3.13 -1.02
CA PHE A 392 -17.76 -3.86 0.23
C PHE A 392 -19.02 -3.43 1.00
N ASP A 393 -19.90 -4.39 1.29
CA ASP A 393 -21.08 -4.23 2.12
C ASP A 393 -20.86 -5.04 3.42
N MET A 394 -20.01 -4.50 4.30
CA MET A 394 -19.37 -5.23 5.40
C MET A 394 -20.32 -6.18 6.16
N TRP A 395 -21.50 -5.66 6.55
CA TRP A 395 -22.55 -6.38 7.27
C TRP A 395 -23.92 -6.29 6.59
N GLY A 396 -23.97 -5.91 5.31
CA GLY A 396 -25.22 -5.71 4.60
C GLY A 396 -25.84 -4.31 4.79
N GLY A 397 -26.59 -3.90 3.77
CA GLY A 397 -27.47 -2.73 3.82
C GLY A 397 -26.86 -1.43 3.32
N TRP A 398 -25.62 -1.42 2.84
CA TRP A 398 -24.98 -0.18 2.37
C TRP A 398 -25.54 0.26 1.01
N TYR A 399 -25.96 -0.67 0.16
CA TYR A 399 -26.39 -0.35 -1.21
C TYR A 399 -27.90 -0.48 -1.41
N GLN A 400 -28.71 -0.12 -0.41
CA GLN A 400 -30.17 -0.33 -0.45
C GLN A 400 -30.91 0.55 -1.46
N LYS A 401 -30.41 1.75 -1.75
CA LYS A 401 -31.11 2.74 -2.59
C LYS A 401 -31.05 2.34 -4.08
N PRO A 402 -32.18 2.36 -4.80
CA PRO A 402 -32.22 2.13 -6.24
C PRO A 402 -31.32 3.09 -7.03
N GLU A 403 -31.19 4.34 -6.57
CA GLU A 403 -30.36 5.37 -7.19
C GLU A 403 -28.87 4.98 -7.11
N THR A 404 -28.40 4.58 -5.92
CA THR A 404 -27.04 4.05 -5.73
C THR A 404 -26.79 2.80 -6.58
N GLN A 405 -27.75 1.89 -6.65
CA GLN A 405 -27.66 0.69 -7.50
C GLN A 405 -27.58 1.06 -8.99
N ALA A 406 -28.34 2.04 -9.46
CA ALA A 406 -28.27 2.51 -10.84
C ALA A 406 -26.90 3.10 -11.17
N VAL A 407 -26.28 3.84 -10.24
CA VAL A 407 -24.91 4.33 -10.40
C VAL A 407 -23.91 3.17 -10.47
N ILE A 408 -23.99 2.19 -9.57
CA ILE A 408 -23.10 1.01 -9.57
C ILE A 408 -23.24 0.23 -10.89
N LYS A 409 -24.47 0.00 -11.36
CA LYS A 409 -24.72 -0.64 -12.66
C LYS A 409 -24.05 0.13 -13.78
N ARG A 410 -24.23 1.46 -13.83
CA ARG A 410 -23.62 2.28 -14.87
C ARG A 410 -22.09 2.24 -14.82
N LEU A 411 -21.51 2.27 -13.63
CA LEU A 411 -20.06 2.14 -13.44
C LEU A 411 -19.54 0.77 -13.87
N LYS A 412 -20.31 -0.30 -13.67
CA LYS A 412 -19.98 -1.64 -14.19
C LYS A 412 -20.00 -1.66 -15.72
N GLU A 413 -21.02 -1.11 -16.36
CA GLU A 413 -21.09 -1.01 -17.83
C GLU A 413 -19.90 -0.24 -18.40
N VAL A 414 -19.53 0.89 -17.77
CA VAL A 414 -18.34 1.66 -18.14
C VAL A 414 -17.08 0.81 -17.94
N SER A 415 -16.94 0.14 -16.79
CA SER A 415 -15.78 -0.70 -16.49
C SER A 415 -15.60 -1.80 -17.54
N ASP A 416 -16.68 -2.41 -18.03
CA ASP A 416 -16.62 -3.45 -19.08
C ASP A 416 -16.09 -2.93 -20.42
N VAL A 417 -16.41 -1.68 -20.78
CA VAL A 417 -15.91 -1.05 -22.01
C VAL A 417 -14.40 -0.80 -21.95
N TYR A 418 -13.90 -0.43 -20.77
CA TYR A 418 -12.50 -0.02 -20.58
C TYR A 418 -11.65 -1.08 -19.87
N VAL A 419 -12.16 -2.30 -19.63
CA VAL A 419 -11.43 -3.37 -18.91
C VAL A 419 -10.14 -3.80 -19.62
N THR A 420 -10.05 -3.56 -20.93
CA THR A 420 -8.86 -3.85 -21.75
C THR A 420 -7.98 -2.62 -21.98
N ASP A 421 -8.30 -1.49 -21.36
CA ASP A 421 -7.46 -0.31 -21.43
C ASP A 421 -6.09 -0.58 -20.80
N LYS A 422 -5.05 -0.10 -21.48
CA LYS A 422 -3.64 -0.27 -21.12
C LYS A 422 -2.91 1.07 -21.15
N SER A 423 -3.66 2.16 -21.09
CA SER A 423 -3.15 3.52 -21.22
C SER A 423 -2.23 3.87 -20.04
N PRO A 424 -0.97 4.27 -20.27
CA PRO A 424 -0.05 4.52 -19.17
C PRO A 424 -0.45 5.76 -18.37
N SER A 425 0.03 5.84 -17.12
CA SER A 425 -0.09 7.04 -16.28
C SER A 425 0.55 8.24 -16.97
N VAL A 426 -0.11 9.40 -16.86
CA VAL A 426 0.37 10.70 -17.36
C VAL A 426 0.87 11.60 -16.23
N ALA A 427 1.07 11.04 -15.02
CA ALA A 427 1.57 11.79 -13.89
C ALA A 427 3.00 12.32 -14.13
N GLU A 428 3.18 13.62 -13.86
CA GLU A 428 4.48 14.29 -13.93
C GLU A 428 5.03 14.64 -12.54
N THR A 429 4.29 14.26 -11.48
CA THR A 429 4.70 14.35 -10.07
C THR A 429 4.83 12.94 -9.49
N LEU A 430 5.93 12.69 -8.77
CA LEU A 430 6.20 11.42 -8.11
C LEU A 430 6.33 11.62 -6.60
N LEU A 431 5.63 10.80 -5.83
CA LEU A 431 5.84 10.63 -4.40
C LEU A 431 6.67 9.38 -4.12
N ILE A 432 7.77 9.53 -3.37
CA ILE A 432 8.58 8.40 -2.94
C ILE A 432 8.22 8.00 -1.51
N ALA A 433 7.77 6.75 -1.35
CA ALA A 433 7.68 6.05 -0.07
C ALA A 433 9.05 5.47 0.31
N ASP A 434 9.45 5.61 1.57
CA ASP A 434 10.76 5.17 2.03
C ASP A 434 10.64 4.30 3.30
N PRO A 435 10.29 3.01 3.15
CA PRO A 435 10.09 2.12 4.28
C PRO A 435 11.36 1.94 5.13
N GLN A 436 12.55 2.07 4.52
CA GLN A 436 13.82 1.98 5.26
C GLN A 436 14.03 3.19 6.17
N SER A 437 13.76 4.40 5.68
CA SER A 437 13.80 5.59 6.54
C SER A 437 12.69 5.58 7.59
N ALA A 438 11.51 4.99 7.30
CA ALA A 438 10.43 4.89 8.26
C ALA A 438 10.82 4.09 9.52
N MET A 439 11.73 3.12 9.43
CA MET A 439 12.25 2.37 10.60
C MET A 439 13.01 3.24 11.60
N TYR A 440 13.44 4.44 11.20
CA TYR A 440 14.13 5.40 12.05
C TYR A 440 13.16 6.30 12.83
N VAL A 441 11.85 6.17 12.65
CA VAL A 441 10.89 7.15 13.17
C VAL A 441 10.19 6.66 14.42
N ASN A 442 10.13 7.54 15.43
CA ASN A 442 9.14 7.44 16.49
C ASN A 442 7.75 7.76 15.93
N GLU A 443 7.00 6.72 15.56
CA GLU A 443 5.68 6.84 14.95
C GLU A 443 4.62 7.54 15.81
N LYS A 444 4.88 7.78 17.11
CA LYS A 444 3.98 8.54 17.97
C LYS A 444 4.07 10.05 17.75
N MET A 445 5.09 10.51 17.03
CA MET A 445 5.18 11.91 16.61
C MET A 445 4.34 12.17 15.35
N PRO A 446 3.72 13.36 15.21
CA PRO A 446 2.91 13.71 14.04
C PRO A 446 3.65 13.54 12.69
N HIS A 447 4.98 13.68 12.71
CA HIS A 447 5.88 13.55 11.56
C HIS A 447 5.68 12.24 10.79
N ALA A 448 5.37 11.13 11.48
CA ALA A 448 5.14 9.84 10.83
C ALA A 448 3.89 9.83 9.94
N SER A 449 2.78 10.44 10.40
CA SER A 449 1.59 10.64 9.57
C SER A 449 1.83 11.69 8.48
N GLU A 450 2.64 12.70 8.80
CA GLU A 450 2.93 13.81 7.89
C GLU A 450 3.78 13.39 6.70
N MET A 451 4.82 12.58 6.90
CA MET A 451 5.71 12.12 5.84
C MET A 451 5.07 11.12 4.87
N ALA A 452 4.02 10.42 5.30
CA ALA A 452 3.36 9.38 4.51
C ALA A 452 1.96 9.85 4.09
N ARG A 453 0.95 9.47 4.87
CA ARG A 453 -0.47 9.71 4.56
C ARG A 453 -0.80 11.18 4.25
N LYS A 454 -0.48 12.13 5.12
CA LYS A 454 -0.90 13.54 4.92
C LYS A 454 -0.16 14.20 3.76
N PHE A 455 1.07 13.78 3.45
CA PHE A 455 1.76 14.26 2.25
C PHE A 455 1.05 13.80 0.97
N ARG A 456 0.63 12.53 0.90
CA ARG A 456 -0.22 12.01 -0.18
C ARG A 456 -1.50 12.84 -0.32
N GLU A 457 -2.19 13.11 0.79
CA GLU A 457 -3.43 13.90 0.80
C GLU A 457 -3.24 15.33 0.28
N THR A 458 -2.05 15.90 0.51
CA THR A 458 -1.67 17.21 -0.03
C THR A 458 -1.58 17.16 -1.55
N LEU A 459 -0.96 16.12 -2.11
CA LEU A 459 -0.83 15.94 -3.56
C LEU A 459 -2.17 15.69 -4.25
N CYS A 460 -3.11 15.03 -3.56
CA CYS A 460 -4.47 14.79 -4.06
C CYS A 460 -5.27 16.06 -4.39
N ARG A 461 -4.79 17.27 -4.05
CA ARG A 461 -5.51 18.54 -4.25
C ARG A 461 -4.72 19.55 -5.08
N THR A 462 -3.83 19.06 -5.93
CA THR A 462 -2.99 19.92 -6.77
C THR A 462 -3.59 20.19 -8.15
N GLY A 463 -4.70 19.52 -8.51
CA GLY A 463 -5.29 19.59 -9.85
C GLY A 463 -4.53 18.79 -10.90
N ALA A 464 -3.59 17.93 -10.48
CA ALA A 464 -2.79 17.06 -11.33
C ALA A 464 -2.67 15.64 -10.72
N PRO A 465 -2.54 14.59 -11.55
CA PRO A 465 -2.26 13.25 -11.07
C PRO A 465 -0.81 13.12 -10.57
N PHE A 466 -0.58 12.15 -9.68
CA PHE A 466 0.75 11.78 -9.20
C PHE A 466 0.85 10.27 -9.07
N ASP A 467 2.06 9.74 -9.19
CA ASP A 467 2.34 8.33 -8.92
C ASP A 467 3.04 8.17 -7.56
N VAL A 468 3.00 6.95 -7.01
CA VAL A 468 3.69 6.60 -5.77
C VAL A 468 4.55 5.36 -5.99
N TYR A 469 5.85 5.48 -5.74
CA TYR A 469 6.81 4.38 -5.78
C TYR A 469 7.65 4.33 -4.51
N SER A 470 8.31 3.21 -4.27
CA SER A 470 9.24 3.05 -3.16
C SER A 470 10.62 3.58 -3.54
N PHE A 471 11.44 3.91 -2.54
CA PHE A 471 12.82 4.35 -2.77
C PHE A 471 13.61 3.34 -3.61
N ASN A 472 13.44 2.04 -3.36
CA ASN A 472 14.16 0.99 -4.09
C ASN A 472 13.65 0.79 -5.53
N ASP A 473 12.60 1.51 -5.94
CA ASP A 473 12.12 1.55 -7.33
C ASP A 473 12.88 2.52 -8.22
N ILE A 474 13.53 3.53 -7.62
CA ILE A 474 14.24 4.60 -8.33
C ILE A 474 15.18 4.08 -9.43
N PRO A 475 16.00 3.02 -9.23
CA PRO A 475 16.96 2.58 -10.24
C PRO A 475 16.33 1.88 -11.45
N VAL A 476 15.06 1.46 -11.37
CA VAL A 476 14.46 0.59 -12.39
C VAL A 476 13.24 1.17 -13.09
N VAL A 477 12.55 2.13 -12.47
CA VAL A 477 11.37 2.75 -13.08
C VAL A 477 11.80 3.87 -14.03
N ASP A 478 11.04 4.09 -15.10
CA ASP A 478 11.30 5.24 -15.96
C ASP A 478 10.86 6.53 -15.26
N LEU A 479 11.86 7.33 -14.90
CA LEU A 479 11.67 8.60 -14.20
C LEU A 479 11.62 9.80 -15.16
N SER A 480 11.72 9.59 -16.47
CA SER A 480 11.87 10.64 -17.47
C SER A 480 10.72 11.64 -17.49
N ARG A 481 9.47 11.18 -17.23
CA ARG A 481 8.27 12.01 -17.21
C ARG A 481 8.12 12.90 -15.98
N TYR A 482 8.77 12.56 -14.87
CA TYR A 482 8.56 13.28 -13.62
C TYR A 482 9.38 14.57 -13.58
N LYS A 483 8.66 15.70 -13.59
CA LYS A 483 9.21 17.05 -13.42
C LYS A 483 9.40 17.39 -11.94
N VAL A 484 8.59 16.78 -11.07
CA VAL A 484 8.66 16.93 -9.62
C VAL A 484 8.79 15.58 -8.94
N VAL A 485 9.73 15.45 -8.00
CA VAL A 485 9.85 14.28 -7.10
C VAL A 485 9.79 14.75 -5.65
N CYS A 486 8.89 14.16 -4.88
CA CYS A 486 8.69 14.44 -3.47
C CYS A 486 9.34 13.35 -2.61
N LEU A 487 10.25 13.76 -1.73
CA LEU A 487 11.00 12.92 -0.79
C LEU A 487 10.69 13.36 0.66
N PRO A 488 9.43 13.20 1.13
CA PRO A 488 9.02 13.73 2.42
C PRO A 488 9.67 12.99 3.60
N GLY A 489 10.03 11.71 3.46
CA GLY A 489 10.50 10.88 4.57
C GLY A 489 11.94 10.35 4.43
N THR A 490 12.77 10.91 3.53
CA THR A 490 14.10 10.35 3.20
C THR A 490 15.18 10.74 4.21
N PHE A 491 15.09 10.19 5.43
CA PHE A 491 16.04 10.47 6.53
C PHE A 491 17.36 9.70 6.41
N LEU A 492 17.31 8.48 5.86
CA LEU A 492 18.46 7.61 5.66
C LEU A 492 19.05 7.80 4.26
N ILE A 493 20.29 8.27 4.17
CA ILE A 493 21.07 8.31 2.93
C ILE A 493 22.46 7.72 3.19
N THR A 494 22.57 6.41 3.01
CA THR A 494 23.86 5.70 2.98
C THR A 494 24.63 6.06 1.69
N PRO A 495 25.93 5.72 1.56
CA PRO A 495 26.67 5.92 0.31
C PRO A 495 25.98 5.33 -0.93
N GLU A 496 25.38 4.16 -0.82
CA GLU A 496 24.68 3.49 -1.92
C GLU A 496 23.42 4.26 -2.33
N ARG A 497 22.63 4.70 -1.34
CA ARG A 497 21.41 5.49 -1.55
C ARG A 497 21.74 6.88 -2.10
N ALA A 498 22.87 7.46 -1.70
CA ALA A 498 23.39 8.71 -2.26
C ALA A 498 23.65 8.58 -3.77
N GLU A 499 24.26 7.49 -4.22
CA GLU A 499 24.53 7.27 -5.65
C GLU A 499 23.24 7.07 -6.44
N ILE A 500 22.23 6.39 -5.87
CA ILE A 500 20.90 6.28 -6.47
C ILE A 500 20.27 7.67 -6.66
N LEU A 501 20.25 8.49 -5.61
CA LEU A 501 19.66 9.83 -5.68
C LEU A 501 20.37 10.71 -6.72
N LYS A 502 21.70 10.79 -6.68
CA LYS A 502 22.49 11.61 -7.62
C LYS A 502 22.29 11.19 -9.07
N LYS A 503 22.29 9.88 -9.34
CA LYS A 503 22.21 9.34 -10.69
C LYS A 503 20.83 9.52 -11.31
N TYR A 504 19.76 9.33 -10.53
CA TYR A 504 18.41 9.17 -11.07
C TYR A 504 17.46 10.33 -10.72
N ILE A 505 17.61 10.96 -9.55
CA ILE A 505 16.68 11.97 -9.03
C ILE A 505 17.23 13.40 -9.15
N LEU A 506 18.47 13.63 -8.67
CA LEU A 506 19.12 14.94 -8.55
C LEU A 506 19.77 15.38 -9.86
N THR A 507 18.99 15.36 -10.94
CA THR A 507 19.48 15.59 -12.30
C THR A 507 18.34 16.07 -13.21
N ARG A 508 18.64 16.35 -14.48
CA ARG A 508 17.67 16.62 -15.56
C ARG A 508 16.73 17.81 -15.31
N GLY A 509 17.19 18.85 -14.64
CA GLY A 509 16.40 20.06 -14.36
C GLY A 509 15.21 19.80 -13.43
N ARG A 510 15.16 18.64 -12.77
CA ARG A 510 14.01 18.23 -11.96
C ARG A 510 13.85 19.11 -10.72
N THR A 511 12.62 19.33 -10.30
CA THR A 511 12.34 19.92 -8.98
C THR A 511 12.18 18.81 -7.94
N VAL A 512 12.93 18.88 -6.85
CA VAL A 512 12.90 17.87 -5.78
C VAL A 512 12.44 18.54 -4.48
N VAL A 513 11.35 18.03 -3.92
CA VAL A 513 10.73 18.54 -2.70
C VAL A 513 11.18 17.70 -1.51
N TRP A 514 11.82 18.35 -0.56
CA TRP A 514 12.35 17.75 0.67
C TRP A 514 11.64 18.34 1.88
N VAL A 515 11.40 17.51 2.89
CA VAL A 515 10.75 17.97 4.12
C VAL A 515 11.48 17.46 5.36
N TYR A 516 11.49 18.29 6.40
CA TYR A 516 12.06 18.00 7.72
C TYR A 516 13.57 17.81 7.74
N ALA A 517 14.07 16.57 7.71
CA ALA A 517 15.47 16.24 7.99
C ALA A 517 16.07 15.27 6.95
N PRO A 518 16.05 15.60 5.65
CA PRO A 518 16.54 14.71 4.59
C PRO A 518 18.03 14.40 4.75
N GLY A 519 18.38 13.11 4.74
CA GLY A 519 19.76 12.66 4.84
C GLY A 519 20.46 12.94 6.17
N ILE A 520 19.71 13.20 7.25
CA ILE A 520 20.29 13.37 8.59
C ILE A 520 21.09 12.13 9.02
N SER A 521 20.66 10.93 8.62
CA SER A 521 21.31 9.66 8.95
C SER A 521 22.08 9.08 7.77
N ASP A 522 23.33 8.69 8.00
CA ASP A 522 24.14 7.87 7.07
C ASP A 522 24.06 6.37 7.38
N GLY A 523 23.18 5.98 8.31
CA GLY A 523 23.06 4.62 8.84
C GLY A 523 23.98 4.34 10.03
N LYS A 524 24.85 5.28 10.41
CA LYS A 524 25.78 5.15 11.56
C LYS A 524 25.64 6.27 12.57
N THR A 525 25.35 7.48 12.11
CA THR A 525 25.31 8.70 12.93
C THR A 525 24.24 9.66 12.41
N LEU A 526 23.72 10.52 13.29
CA LEU A 526 22.92 11.67 12.90
C LEU A 526 23.79 12.93 12.77
N ASP A 527 23.61 13.69 11.70
CA ASP A 527 24.28 14.97 11.50
C ASP A 527 23.37 15.95 10.73
N THR A 528 23.02 17.06 11.38
CA THR A 528 22.16 18.08 10.77
C THR A 528 22.86 18.90 9.67
N ALA A 529 24.19 18.93 9.65
CA ALA A 529 24.94 19.61 8.59
C ALA A 529 24.75 18.95 7.21
N ARG A 530 24.40 17.65 7.18
CA ARG A 530 24.11 16.91 5.94
C ARG A 530 22.86 17.42 5.22
N ILE A 531 21.88 18.01 5.92
CA ILE A 531 20.67 18.55 5.28
C ILE A 531 21.06 19.62 4.24
N LYS A 532 22.04 20.46 4.54
CA LYS A 532 22.52 21.48 3.59
C LYS A 532 23.15 20.86 2.35
N GLN A 533 23.85 19.74 2.51
CA GLN A 533 24.47 19.03 1.38
C GLN A 533 23.40 18.51 0.40
N TRP A 534 22.28 18.02 0.92
CA TRP A 534 21.19 17.48 0.11
C TRP A 534 20.24 18.52 -0.45
N THR A 535 20.00 19.60 0.29
CA THR A 535 18.93 20.55 -0.03
C THR A 535 19.42 21.93 -0.45
N GLY A 536 20.70 22.24 -0.23
CA GLY A 536 21.25 23.60 -0.35
C GLY A 536 20.83 24.54 0.79
N SER A 537 19.97 24.11 1.71
CA SER A 537 19.41 24.94 2.79
C SER A 537 19.87 24.43 4.16
N ASP A 538 20.13 25.35 5.10
CA ASP A 538 20.49 24.97 6.46
C ASP A 538 19.29 24.30 7.17
N TYR A 539 19.56 23.35 8.06
CA TYR A 539 18.52 22.70 8.86
C TYR A 539 17.71 23.74 9.65
N LYS A 540 16.39 23.58 9.70
CA LYS A 540 15.43 24.54 10.30
C LYS A 540 15.24 25.86 9.55
N THR A 541 15.76 25.98 8.33
CA THR A 541 15.39 27.12 7.46
C THR A 541 13.86 27.15 7.30
N PRO A 542 13.17 28.24 7.67
CA PRO A 542 11.74 28.38 7.46
C PRO A 542 11.44 28.34 5.96
N GLY A 543 10.56 27.42 5.53
CA GLY A 543 10.30 27.15 4.12
C GLY A 543 8.83 27.28 3.72
N PRO A 544 8.49 26.90 2.47
CA PRO A 544 9.42 26.30 1.50
C PRO A 544 10.43 27.29 0.91
N VAL A 545 11.71 26.92 0.90
CA VAL A 545 12.80 27.67 0.24
C VAL A 545 13.21 26.95 -1.02
N THR A 546 13.40 27.70 -2.12
CA THR A 546 13.89 27.18 -3.38
C THR A 546 15.37 27.51 -3.57
N VAL A 547 16.19 26.50 -3.85
CA VAL A 547 17.61 26.66 -4.18
C VAL A 547 17.89 26.00 -5.52
N LEU A 548 18.52 26.73 -6.44
CA LEU A 548 19.06 26.14 -7.66
C LEU A 548 20.33 25.36 -7.31
N MET A 549 20.30 24.06 -7.53
CA MET A 549 21.43 23.16 -7.34
C MET A 549 22.11 22.93 -8.70
N ASP A 550 23.09 22.03 -8.75
CA ASP A 550 23.77 21.69 -10.00
C ASP A 550 22.86 20.88 -10.94
N GLY A 551 22.18 21.56 -11.86
CA GLY A 551 21.35 20.92 -12.87
C GLY A 551 19.99 20.41 -12.39
N TRP A 552 19.53 20.81 -11.20
CA TRP A 552 18.20 20.51 -10.64
C TRP A 552 17.79 21.58 -9.60
N THR A 553 16.52 21.62 -9.20
CA THR A 553 15.99 22.60 -8.25
C THR A 553 15.57 21.92 -6.95
N SER A 554 16.11 22.39 -5.82
CA SER A 554 15.72 21.94 -4.48
C SER A 554 14.60 22.84 -3.93
N VAL A 555 13.57 22.22 -3.38
CA VAL A 555 12.55 22.90 -2.56
C VAL A 555 12.55 22.26 -1.18
N TYR A 556 12.96 23.01 -0.16
CA TYR A 556 13.08 22.49 1.21
C TYR A 556 12.11 23.18 2.17
N ALA A 557 11.43 22.38 2.99
CA ALA A 557 10.63 22.85 4.11
C ALA A 557 11.03 22.11 5.40
N TYR A 558 11.33 22.84 6.47
CA TYR A 558 11.57 22.19 7.77
C TYR A 558 10.29 21.57 8.36
N GLU A 559 9.13 22.25 8.26
CA GLU A 559 7.88 21.77 8.85
C GLU A 559 6.91 21.27 7.77
N TYR A 560 6.39 20.04 7.88
CA TYR A 560 5.46 19.47 6.89
C TYR A 560 4.23 20.33 6.62
N LYS A 561 3.66 20.96 7.67
CA LYS A 561 2.49 21.82 7.55
C LYS A 561 2.68 23.04 6.63
N THR A 562 3.92 23.41 6.29
CA THR A 562 4.19 24.51 5.35
C THR A 562 3.93 24.10 3.90
N ILE A 563 4.05 22.81 3.58
CA ILE A 563 3.67 22.25 2.27
C ILE A 563 2.16 22.01 2.27
N THR A 564 1.39 23.09 2.14
CA THR A 564 -0.07 23.02 1.98
C THR A 564 -0.46 22.60 0.56
N PRO A 565 -1.70 22.16 0.28
CA PRO A 565 -2.14 21.87 -1.09
C PRO A 565 -1.91 23.02 -2.07
N ALA A 566 -2.21 24.26 -1.65
CA ALA A 566 -2.00 25.44 -2.47
C ALA A 566 -0.51 25.69 -2.74
N GLU A 567 0.35 25.49 -1.75
CA GLU A 567 1.78 25.67 -1.92
C GLU A 567 2.40 24.57 -2.79
N MET A 568 2.01 23.32 -2.57
CA MET A 568 2.40 22.19 -3.41
C MET A 568 1.95 22.41 -4.86
N LYS A 569 0.74 22.94 -5.08
CA LYS A 569 0.25 23.31 -6.41
C LYS A 569 1.15 24.36 -7.09
N LYS A 570 1.54 25.42 -6.36
CA LYS A 570 2.48 26.42 -6.90
C LYS A 570 3.81 25.80 -7.28
N ILE A 571 4.35 24.91 -6.44
CA ILE A 571 5.61 24.21 -6.69
C ILE A 571 5.51 23.40 -7.99
N ILE A 572 4.47 22.57 -8.16
CA ILE A 572 4.35 21.74 -9.37
C ILE A 572 4.10 22.57 -10.62
N CYS A 573 3.27 23.62 -10.56
CA CYS A 573 3.02 24.48 -11.72
C CYS A 573 4.29 25.24 -12.12
N LYS A 574 5.08 25.73 -11.16
CA LYS A 574 6.38 26.38 -11.44
C LYS A 574 7.38 25.42 -12.08
N ALA A 575 7.35 24.14 -11.71
CA ALA A 575 8.14 23.09 -12.35
C ALA A 575 7.60 22.65 -13.73
N GLY A 576 6.48 23.23 -14.18
CA GLY A 576 5.88 22.95 -15.48
C GLY A 576 5.01 21.70 -15.53
N VAL A 577 4.56 21.17 -14.39
CA VAL A 577 3.59 20.07 -14.35
C VAL A 577 2.24 20.54 -14.90
N HIS A 578 1.62 19.72 -15.76
CA HIS A 578 0.30 19.98 -16.32
C HIS A 578 -0.80 19.83 -15.26
N ALA A 579 -1.45 20.94 -14.91
CA ALA A 579 -2.64 20.95 -14.07
C ALA A 579 -3.91 20.99 -14.95
N TYR A 580 -4.83 20.07 -14.71
CA TYR A 580 -6.08 19.96 -15.47
C TYR A 580 -7.12 20.99 -15.05
N VAL A 581 -7.07 21.47 -13.80
CA VAL A 581 -8.01 22.46 -13.24
C VAL A 581 -7.29 23.48 -12.36
N ASP A 582 -7.87 24.69 -12.27
CA ASP A 582 -7.35 25.77 -11.41
C ASP A 582 -7.69 25.58 -9.92
N GLY A 583 -8.75 24.83 -9.61
CA GLY A 583 -9.15 24.51 -8.24
C GLY A 583 -8.23 23.51 -7.54
N ASN A 584 -8.41 23.36 -6.23
CA ASN A 584 -7.71 22.37 -5.40
C ASN A 584 -8.48 21.04 -5.38
N ASP A 585 -8.91 20.60 -6.56
CA ASP A 585 -9.75 19.42 -6.76
C ASP A 585 -8.88 18.17 -7.01
N PRO A 586 -9.32 16.99 -6.55
CA PRO A 586 -8.69 15.73 -6.95
C PRO A 586 -8.86 15.43 -8.43
N VAL A 587 -7.74 15.04 -9.05
CA VAL A 587 -7.63 14.69 -10.46
C VAL A 587 -6.90 13.36 -10.60
N TYR A 588 -7.48 12.47 -11.40
CA TYR A 588 -6.89 11.20 -11.81
C TYR A 588 -6.83 11.20 -13.34
N ALA A 589 -5.72 10.78 -13.92
CA ALA A 589 -5.64 10.65 -15.36
C ALA A 589 -4.61 9.62 -15.80
N ASN A 590 -4.94 8.93 -16.89
CA ASN A 590 -4.00 8.20 -17.72
C ASN A 590 -4.05 8.78 -19.15
N GLU A 591 -3.40 8.15 -20.11
CA GLU A 591 -3.38 8.68 -21.48
C GLU A 591 -4.75 8.81 -22.16
N ARG A 592 -5.75 8.04 -21.72
CA ARG A 592 -7.08 7.92 -22.33
C ARG A 592 -8.20 8.47 -21.46
N LEU A 593 -8.09 8.36 -20.13
CA LEU A 593 -9.15 8.68 -19.19
C LEU A 593 -8.74 9.81 -18.26
N LEU A 594 -9.69 10.68 -17.92
CA LEU A 594 -9.53 11.79 -16.98
C LEU A 594 -10.73 11.81 -16.03
N ALA A 595 -10.50 11.80 -14.73
CA ALA A 595 -11.53 12.01 -13.72
C ALA A 595 -11.23 13.22 -12.86
N ILE A 596 -12.28 13.99 -12.58
CA ILE A 596 -12.23 15.19 -11.73
C ILE A 596 -13.32 15.05 -10.67
N HIS A 597 -12.93 15.08 -9.41
CA HIS A 597 -13.85 15.09 -8.26
C HIS A 597 -13.96 16.50 -7.71
N THR A 598 -15.17 16.96 -7.40
CA THR A 598 -15.40 18.26 -6.79
C THR A 598 -16.45 18.19 -5.69
N LYS A 599 -16.13 18.79 -4.55
CA LYS A 599 -17.09 18.96 -3.44
C LYS A 599 -18.12 20.03 -3.76
N ASP A 600 -17.65 21.14 -4.32
CA ASP A 600 -18.45 22.35 -4.44
C ASP A 600 -19.21 22.41 -5.78
N GLY A 601 -18.91 21.49 -6.71
CA GLY A 601 -19.51 21.48 -8.04
C GLY A 601 -19.11 22.70 -8.86
N GLY A 602 -20.07 23.25 -9.60
CA GLY A 602 -19.92 24.51 -10.32
C GLY A 602 -19.31 24.37 -11.71
N GLU A 603 -19.21 25.51 -12.41
CA GLU A 603 -18.52 25.59 -13.68
C GLU A 603 -17.01 25.53 -13.46
N LYS A 604 -16.33 24.62 -14.16
CA LYS A 604 -14.85 24.53 -14.14
C LYS A 604 -14.29 24.47 -15.54
N LYS A 605 -13.17 25.17 -15.72
CA LYS A 605 -12.34 25.12 -16.92
C LYS A 605 -11.37 23.94 -16.81
N VAL A 606 -11.40 23.05 -17.80
CA VAL A 606 -10.58 21.83 -17.86
C VAL A 606 -9.56 21.97 -18.98
N ARG A 607 -8.27 21.85 -18.66
CA ARG A 607 -7.15 21.94 -19.61
C ARG A 607 -6.59 20.56 -19.92
N LEU A 608 -6.44 20.27 -21.20
CA LEU A 608 -5.92 19.02 -21.71
C LEU A 608 -4.44 19.21 -22.10
N PRO A 609 -3.60 18.18 -21.94
CA PRO A 609 -2.18 18.27 -22.32
C PRO A 609 -1.96 18.34 -23.84
N ARG A 610 -3.03 18.18 -24.62
CA ARG A 610 -3.05 18.18 -26.10
C ARG A 610 -4.45 18.49 -26.61
N VAL A 611 -4.55 18.80 -27.90
CA VAL A 611 -5.85 18.85 -28.59
C VAL A 611 -6.42 17.43 -28.67
N CYS A 612 -7.64 17.25 -28.17
CA CYS A 612 -8.41 16.01 -28.29
C CYS A 612 -9.47 16.17 -29.36
N LYS A 613 -9.58 15.19 -30.27
CA LYS A 613 -10.65 15.18 -31.28
C LYS A 613 -12.02 15.17 -30.65
N LYS A 614 -12.17 14.44 -29.55
CA LYS A 614 -13.43 14.29 -28.84
C LYS A 614 -13.19 14.07 -27.35
N VAL A 615 -14.01 14.71 -26.53
CA VAL A 615 -14.08 14.49 -25.08
C VAL A 615 -15.47 13.97 -24.74
N VAL A 616 -15.54 12.79 -24.15
CA VAL A 616 -16.82 12.11 -23.83
C VAL A 616 -16.92 11.94 -22.33
N GLU A 617 -17.96 12.46 -21.69
CA GLU A 617 -18.28 12.10 -20.32
C GLU A 617 -18.95 10.72 -20.34
N VAL A 618 -18.21 9.70 -19.88
CA VAL A 618 -18.55 8.29 -20.18
C VAL A 618 -19.68 7.76 -19.32
N ILE A 619 -19.91 8.37 -18.15
CA ILE A 619 -20.97 7.94 -17.23
C ILE A 619 -22.34 8.38 -17.77
N LYS A 620 -22.42 9.58 -18.35
CA LYS A 620 -23.60 10.13 -19.04
C LYS A 620 -23.67 9.69 -20.51
N GLY A 621 -22.55 9.28 -21.11
CA GLY A 621 -22.48 8.88 -22.51
C GLY A 621 -22.55 10.06 -23.49
N THR A 622 -22.20 11.26 -23.03
CA THR A 622 -22.36 12.51 -23.79
C THR A 622 -21.03 13.07 -24.25
N THR A 623 -20.97 13.52 -25.50
CA THR A 623 -19.82 14.30 -25.99
C THR A 623 -19.91 15.72 -25.45
N VAL A 624 -18.87 16.17 -24.75
CA VAL A 624 -18.86 17.49 -24.10
C VAL A 624 -18.02 18.52 -24.84
N ALA A 625 -17.06 18.08 -25.66
CA ALA A 625 -16.26 18.96 -26.51
C ALA A 625 -15.60 18.18 -27.66
N GLU A 626 -15.23 18.89 -28.74
CA GLU A 626 -14.57 18.32 -29.92
C GLU A 626 -13.47 19.26 -30.45
N ASN A 627 -12.34 18.69 -30.88
CA ASN A 627 -11.19 19.40 -31.43
C ASN A 627 -10.67 20.54 -30.53
N VAL A 628 -10.61 20.29 -29.22
CA VAL A 628 -10.20 21.27 -28.21
C VAL A 628 -9.00 20.80 -27.40
N ALA A 629 -8.19 21.74 -26.92
CA ALA A 629 -7.22 21.52 -25.83
C ALA A 629 -7.75 21.99 -24.46
N GLU A 630 -8.94 22.59 -24.43
CA GLU A 630 -9.57 23.12 -23.22
C GLU A 630 -11.09 23.15 -23.41
N PHE A 631 -11.84 22.85 -22.35
CA PHE A 631 -13.30 22.96 -22.36
C PHE A 631 -13.82 23.39 -20.99
N THR A 632 -15.08 23.77 -20.94
CA THR A 632 -15.78 24.14 -19.72
C THR A 632 -16.84 23.10 -19.42
N TYR A 633 -16.96 22.69 -18.16
CA TYR A 633 -17.92 21.67 -17.75
C TYR A 633 -18.63 22.10 -16.46
N GLN A 634 -19.95 21.90 -16.44
CA GLN A 634 -20.80 22.18 -15.29
C GLN A 634 -20.94 20.93 -14.42
N PHE A 635 -20.30 20.95 -13.25
CA PHE A 635 -20.39 19.90 -12.25
C PHE A 635 -21.60 20.12 -11.33
N ALA A 636 -22.27 19.03 -10.93
CA ALA A 636 -23.22 19.07 -9.81
C ALA A 636 -22.48 19.23 -8.47
N THR A 637 -23.22 19.54 -7.40
CA THR A 637 -22.64 19.77 -6.06
C THR A 637 -23.11 18.70 -5.07
N PRO A 638 -22.22 17.79 -4.62
CA PRO A 638 -20.91 17.46 -5.21
C PRO A 638 -21.06 16.64 -6.50
N ASP A 639 -19.94 16.42 -7.21
CA ASP A 639 -19.93 15.52 -8.37
C ASP A 639 -18.54 14.93 -8.62
N THR A 640 -18.52 13.86 -9.39
CA THR A 640 -17.34 13.34 -10.06
C THR A 640 -17.70 13.06 -11.50
N ALA A 641 -16.92 13.58 -12.43
CA ALA A 641 -17.08 13.28 -13.85
C ALA A 641 -15.87 12.45 -14.34
N LEU A 642 -16.14 11.51 -15.25
CA LEU A 642 -15.12 10.70 -15.91
C LEU A 642 -15.20 10.92 -17.41
N PHE A 643 -14.08 11.31 -18.00
CA PHE A 643 -13.96 11.68 -19.40
C PHE A 643 -13.04 10.72 -20.15
N GLU A 644 -13.45 10.29 -21.34
CA GLU A 644 -12.55 9.71 -22.34
C GLU A 644 -11.99 10.82 -23.25
N LEU A 645 -10.68 10.81 -23.43
CA LEU A 645 -9.89 11.76 -24.21
C LEU A 645 -9.47 11.13 -25.54
N VAL A 646 -10.33 11.23 -26.55
CA VAL A 646 -10.10 10.61 -27.87
C VAL A 646 -9.08 11.43 -28.66
N ARG A 647 -8.08 10.73 -29.21
CA ARG A 647 -6.98 11.31 -29.99
C ARG A 647 -7.32 11.51 -31.46
#